data_AF-A0A958B4B7-F1
#
_entry.id   AF-A0A958B4B7-F1
#
_cell.length_a   1.000
_cell.length_b   1.000
_cell.length_c   1.000
_cell.angle_alpha   90.00
_cell.angle_beta   90.00
_cell.angle_gamma   90.00
#
_symmetry.space_group_name_H-M   'P 1'
#
loop_
_entity.id
_entity.type
_entity.pdbx_description
1 polymer ?
#
loop_
_entity_poly.entity_id
_entity_poly.type
_entity_poly.pdbx_seq_one_letter_code
_entity_poly.pdbx_strand_id
1 'polypeptide(L)'
;KYVVSELPLDVPGWQLVYDDEVKLYQNEDVFPRAFIAGEAQLADEAAVLDRLRQVDLRETVVLEATAEPVRGENSAPTRSGFPRAALEYAGQLPASELPPPASPELRTAEISRYGMRDVYVDVNVSDRGWLVLADAWFPGWKAYIRPFGVTGEGVDAEGNPLETELPVFRADGNFRAVYLPEAGQWTVRFVYSPRSVQVGVYATFLAVISLILLGGWWAWGKFYRDVDDEHAAVRTVAKNTSVQMFLSLLNRAIDFAFAMLRLRVLGPAGEGSYAFVIAIYGFFEVVVRFGLGTLLTRDVAQEKGQAGRYLTNVLALRLLLWLASIPILLVVMGIYARGGSLSPAEAQALVLFQVSLFFATLSDSFSAVFMAYEKMEYPAGVSSAIATGKVALGALVLLPPFNLGFVGLAAVSLIMNIIQAAWLWIVLRRTIPIHLTRPDWLLQRSMAIQAYPLMLNHLLASIFWRIDMWILRPLAGSAAVGLYSVGLKYLDGLNIIPSVFTMAIFPLMSRYARDSHDSLIRAYHLAIRLLVMIALPIAVLVTLLSTLLIRILGGSAFLPDSAIALTILIWSIPIGFVNSVTQYVLIAVNQQRFLTRAFIIGVLFNIGANLVLIPRYGYAGAAVVTVLSEVSLLIPFYIAVRRHVARLPWVELLWRQLVAAAGMGATAALLRNTELVAVVLSSLVYVGLLVALGAFRDPDIQRVLRIVPFIGQRVPAAPSDPFGE
;
A
#
# COMPACT_ATOMS: atom_id res chain seq x y z
N LYS A 1 -35.71 -31.59 2.62
CA LYS A 1 -35.46 -32.61 3.65
C LYS A 1 -36.67 -32.82 4.56
N TYR A 2 -37.27 -31.75 5.10
CA TYR A 2 -38.47 -31.87 5.95
C TYR A 2 -39.66 -31.12 5.35
N VAL A 3 -40.87 -31.64 5.58
CA VAL A 3 -42.15 -31.00 5.27
C VAL A 3 -43.00 -31.04 6.54
N VAL A 4 -43.59 -29.89 6.87
CA VAL A 4 -44.58 -29.76 7.95
C VAL A 4 -45.96 -29.76 7.32
N SER A 5 -46.86 -30.61 7.81
CA SER A 5 -48.22 -30.72 7.30
C SER A 5 -49.19 -31.02 8.44
N GLU A 6 -50.37 -30.43 8.41
CA GLU A 6 -51.49 -30.81 9.29
C GLU A 6 -52.22 -32.06 8.76
N LEU A 7 -52.07 -32.35 7.46
CA LEU A 7 -52.67 -33.50 6.78
C LEU A 7 -51.66 -34.64 6.59
N PRO A 8 -52.11 -35.91 6.60
CA PRO A 8 -51.25 -37.03 6.29
C PRO A 8 -50.70 -36.95 4.86
N LEU A 9 -49.38 -37.06 4.71
CA LEU A 9 -48.68 -37.05 3.44
C LEU A 9 -48.45 -38.51 3.00
N ASP A 10 -49.20 -38.98 2.01
CA ASP A 10 -49.07 -40.33 1.43
C ASP A 10 -48.26 -40.27 0.13
N VAL A 11 -46.98 -39.90 0.24
CA VAL A 11 -46.06 -39.78 -0.88
C VAL A 11 -44.89 -40.76 -0.65
N PRO A 12 -44.61 -41.68 -1.60
CA PRO A 12 -43.47 -42.59 -1.51
C PRO A 12 -42.14 -41.84 -1.28
N GLY A 13 -41.30 -42.34 -0.37
CA GLY A 13 -39.99 -41.74 -0.02
C GLY A 13 -40.02 -40.71 1.13
N TRP A 14 -41.20 -40.42 1.70
CA TRP A 14 -41.35 -39.56 2.88
C TRP A 14 -41.73 -40.38 4.12
N GLN A 15 -40.89 -40.33 5.16
CA GLN A 15 -41.14 -40.99 6.44
C GLN A 15 -41.68 -39.99 7.47
N LEU A 16 -42.73 -40.36 8.19
CA LEU A 16 -43.24 -39.57 9.31
C LEU A 16 -42.27 -39.69 10.49
N VAL A 17 -41.70 -38.57 10.93
CA VAL A 17 -40.70 -38.52 12.01
C VAL A 17 -41.19 -37.82 13.27
N TYR A 18 -42.31 -37.10 13.19
CA TYR A 18 -43.00 -36.48 14.33
C TYR A 18 -44.49 -36.37 14.04
N ASP A 19 -45.35 -36.70 15.01
CA ASP A 19 -46.81 -36.74 14.87
C ASP A 19 -47.48 -36.24 16.17
N ASP A 20 -47.89 -34.97 16.18
CA ASP A 20 -48.64 -34.34 17.28
C ASP A 20 -49.59 -33.26 16.71
N GLU A 21 -49.59 -32.02 17.20
CA GLU A 21 -50.36 -30.90 16.63
C GLU A 21 -50.07 -30.66 15.13
N VAL A 22 -48.85 -30.99 14.68
CA VAL A 22 -48.42 -30.99 13.29
C VAL A 22 -47.61 -32.24 12.98
N LYS A 23 -47.67 -32.72 11.73
CA LYS A 23 -46.90 -33.86 11.25
C LYS A 23 -45.63 -33.38 10.56
N LEU A 24 -44.49 -33.93 10.94
CA LEU A 24 -43.20 -33.71 10.27
C LEU A 24 -42.83 -34.94 9.45
N TYR A 25 -42.72 -34.76 8.13
CA TYR A 25 -42.26 -35.78 7.22
C TYR A 25 -40.80 -35.50 6.83
N GLN A 26 -39.94 -36.51 6.91
CA GLN A 26 -38.55 -36.48 6.44
C GLN A 26 -38.42 -37.25 5.13
N ASN A 27 -37.81 -36.61 4.13
CA ASN A 27 -37.37 -37.26 2.90
C ASN A 27 -35.91 -37.69 3.08
N GLU A 28 -35.65 -38.99 3.04
CA GLU A 28 -34.30 -39.57 3.14
C GLU A 28 -33.55 -39.53 1.80
N ASP A 29 -34.29 -39.47 0.69
CA ASP A 29 -33.78 -39.39 -0.69
C ASP A 29 -33.57 -37.95 -1.17
N VAL A 30 -33.55 -36.97 -0.25
CA VAL A 30 -33.37 -35.56 -0.60
C VAL A 30 -32.03 -35.37 -1.30
N PHE A 31 -32.08 -34.67 -2.43
CA PHE A 31 -30.87 -34.27 -3.13
C PHE A 31 -30.04 -33.34 -2.22
N PRO A 32 -28.78 -33.69 -1.91
CA PRO A 32 -27.96 -32.91 -1.00
C PRO A 32 -27.60 -31.55 -1.61
N ARG A 33 -27.35 -30.57 -0.75
CA ARG A 33 -27.06 -29.20 -1.18
C ARG A 33 -25.66 -29.06 -1.81
N ALA A 34 -24.74 -29.94 -1.45
CA ALA A 34 -23.46 -30.11 -2.11
C ALA A 34 -23.28 -31.61 -2.45
N PHE A 35 -22.83 -31.92 -3.65
CA PHE A 35 -22.59 -33.30 -4.11
C PHE A 35 -21.48 -33.35 -5.14
N ILE A 36 -20.98 -34.56 -5.42
CA ILE A 36 -19.96 -34.80 -6.42
C ILE A 36 -20.55 -35.64 -7.55
N ALA A 37 -20.48 -35.13 -8.77
CA ALA A 37 -20.80 -35.83 -10.01
C ALA A 37 -19.52 -36.35 -10.68
N GLY A 38 -19.56 -37.55 -11.26
CA GLY A 38 -18.40 -38.17 -11.92
C GLY A 38 -18.20 -37.70 -13.37
N GLU A 39 -19.28 -37.27 -14.02
CA GLU A 39 -19.28 -36.89 -15.43
C GLU A 39 -19.80 -35.46 -15.64
N ALA A 40 -19.39 -34.83 -16.75
CA ALA A 40 -19.95 -33.56 -17.19
C ALA A 40 -20.41 -33.65 -18.65
N GLN A 41 -21.58 -33.09 -18.94
CA GLN A 41 -22.09 -32.92 -20.30
C GLN A 41 -22.28 -31.44 -20.59
N LEU A 42 -21.99 -31.01 -21.81
CA LEU A 42 -22.23 -29.63 -22.24
C LEU A 42 -23.61 -29.52 -22.90
N ALA A 43 -24.31 -28.42 -22.60
CA ALA A 43 -25.56 -28.05 -23.24
C ALA A 43 -25.62 -26.54 -23.48
N ASP A 44 -26.17 -26.12 -24.62
CA ASP A 44 -26.48 -24.71 -24.86
C ASP A 44 -27.64 -24.27 -23.94
N GLU A 45 -27.71 -22.98 -23.60
CA GLU A 45 -28.73 -22.42 -22.68
C GLU A 45 -30.16 -22.88 -23.00
N ALA A 46 -30.51 -22.94 -24.30
CA ALA A 46 -31.83 -23.38 -24.77
C ALA A 46 -32.08 -24.89 -24.58
N ALA A 47 -31.02 -25.71 -24.52
CA ALA A 47 -31.07 -27.17 -24.44
C ALA A 47 -30.82 -27.71 -23.03
N VAL A 48 -30.36 -26.89 -22.07
CA VAL A 48 -30.10 -27.30 -20.68
C VAL A 48 -31.32 -27.97 -20.06
N LEU A 49 -32.51 -27.35 -20.16
CA LEU A 49 -33.74 -27.87 -19.57
C LEU A 49 -34.14 -29.25 -20.12
N ASP A 50 -33.95 -29.48 -21.42
CA ASP A 50 -34.25 -30.77 -22.04
C ASP A 50 -33.24 -31.84 -21.63
N ARG A 51 -31.97 -31.46 -21.48
CA ARG A 51 -30.90 -32.35 -20.97
C ARG A 51 -31.12 -32.77 -19.52
N LEU A 52 -31.53 -31.84 -18.66
CA LEU A 52 -31.81 -32.13 -17.25
C LEU A 52 -32.91 -33.18 -17.05
N ARG A 53 -33.80 -33.39 -18.03
CA ARG A 53 -34.83 -34.43 -17.99
C ARG A 53 -34.33 -35.83 -18.35
N GLN A 54 -33.13 -35.93 -18.93
CA GLN A 54 -32.59 -37.17 -19.49
C GLN A 54 -31.40 -37.72 -18.70
N VAL A 55 -30.93 -36.97 -17.71
CA VAL A 55 -29.65 -37.20 -17.03
C VAL A 55 -29.88 -37.37 -15.53
N ASP A 56 -29.19 -38.34 -14.92
CA ASP A 56 -29.16 -38.46 -13.46
C ASP A 56 -28.14 -37.47 -12.88
N LEU A 57 -28.65 -36.44 -12.20
CA LEU A 57 -27.84 -35.38 -11.59
C LEU A 57 -26.94 -35.88 -10.47
N ARG A 58 -27.15 -37.09 -9.94
CA ARG A 58 -26.23 -37.70 -8.95
C ARG A 58 -24.91 -38.13 -9.60
N GLU A 59 -24.92 -38.40 -10.90
CA GLU A 59 -23.77 -38.95 -11.64
C GLU A 59 -23.19 -37.95 -12.64
N THR A 60 -24.02 -37.10 -13.23
CA THR A 60 -23.63 -36.22 -14.33
C THR A 60 -24.08 -34.78 -14.09
N VAL A 61 -23.16 -33.82 -14.23
CA VAL A 61 -23.46 -32.39 -14.21
C VAL A 61 -23.66 -31.86 -15.64
N VAL A 62 -24.69 -31.03 -15.86
CA VAL A 62 -24.89 -30.36 -17.15
C VAL A 62 -24.28 -28.96 -17.08
N LEU A 63 -23.17 -28.74 -17.80
CA LEU A 63 -22.50 -27.45 -17.88
C LEU A 63 -23.00 -26.66 -19.10
N GLU A 64 -23.17 -25.36 -18.93
CA GLU A 64 -23.64 -24.49 -20.01
C GLU A 64 -22.49 -24.13 -20.98
N ALA A 65 -22.67 -24.37 -22.28
CA ALA A 65 -21.70 -24.04 -23.33
C ALA A 65 -21.98 -22.66 -23.96
N THR A 66 -20.92 -21.96 -24.40
CA THR A 66 -21.04 -20.70 -25.18
C THR A 66 -20.52 -20.84 -26.60
N ALA A 67 -21.17 -20.15 -27.54
CA ALA A 67 -20.96 -20.30 -28.99
C ALA A 67 -19.69 -19.66 -29.60
N GLU A 68 -18.87 -18.93 -28.84
CA GLU A 68 -17.65 -18.29 -29.38
C GLU A 68 -16.36 -18.80 -28.73
N PRO A 69 -15.38 -19.30 -29.52
CA PRO A 69 -14.05 -19.58 -29.00
C PRO A 69 -13.31 -18.26 -28.73
N VAL A 70 -12.75 -18.11 -27.52
CA VAL A 70 -11.86 -17.01 -27.17
C VAL A 70 -10.58 -17.15 -28.00
N ARG A 71 -10.46 -16.34 -29.07
CA ARG A 71 -9.22 -16.23 -29.84
C ARG A 71 -8.17 -15.49 -29.02
N GLY A 72 -7.20 -16.21 -28.49
CA GLY A 72 -5.93 -15.64 -28.04
C GLY A 72 -5.34 -16.38 -26.85
N GLU A 73 -4.13 -16.89 -27.06
CA GLU A 73 -3.17 -17.43 -26.09
C GLU A 73 -3.22 -18.94 -25.85
N ASN A 74 -2.27 -19.64 -26.50
CA ASN A 74 -1.76 -20.94 -26.07
C ASN A 74 -1.17 -20.80 -24.65
N SER A 75 -2.00 -20.95 -23.63
CA SER A 75 -1.57 -21.03 -22.24
C SER A 75 -1.45 -22.50 -21.84
N ALA A 76 -0.30 -22.87 -21.26
CA ALA A 76 -0.08 -24.21 -20.73
C ALA A 76 -1.11 -24.53 -19.63
N PRO A 77 -1.53 -25.80 -19.48
CA PRO A 77 -2.49 -26.20 -18.45
C PRO A 77 -1.97 -25.83 -17.05
N THR A 78 -2.85 -25.28 -16.22
CA THR A 78 -2.54 -25.02 -14.80
C THR A 78 -2.64 -26.31 -13.98
N ARG A 79 -2.16 -26.30 -12.73
CA ARG A 79 -2.37 -27.41 -11.78
C ARG A 79 -3.85 -27.79 -11.58
N SER A 80 -4.79 -26.92 -11.96
CA SER A 80 -6.23 -27.20 -11.91
C SER A 80 -6.74 -28.07 -13.08
N GLY A 81 -5.89 -28.42 -14.05
CA GLY A 81 -6.27 -29.14 -15.26
C GLY A 81 -6.82 -28.27 -16.39
N PHE A 82 -6.99 -26.96 -16.16
CA PHE A 82 -7.56 -26.03 -17.15
C PHE A 82 -6.62 -24.90 -17.59
N PRO A 83 -6.86 -24.29 -18.79
CA PRO A 83 -6.16 -23.09 -19.23
C PRO A 83 -6.48 -21.89 -18.34
N ARG A 84 -5.56 -20.92 -18.28
CA ARG A 84 -5.74 -19.69 -17.47
C ARG A 84 -6.96 -18.86 -17.92
N ALA A 85 -7.34 -18.95 -19.20
CA ALA A 85 -8.54 -18.30 -19.74
C ALA A 85 -9.84 -18.79 -19.09
N ALA A 86 -9.94 -20.08 -18.71
CA ALA A 86 -11.12 -20.63 -18.03
C ALA A 86 -11.34 -20.01 -16.62
N LEU A 87 -10.24 -19.56 -15.97
CA LEU A 87 -10.27 -18.86 -14.69
C LEU A 87 -10.76 -17.40 -14.82
N GLU A 88 -10.50 -16.74 -15.95
CA GLU A 88 -10.85 -15.31 -16.15
C GLU A 88 -12.29 -15.09 -16.64
N TYR A 89 -12.87 -16.08 -17.32
CA TYR A 89 -14.17 -15.99 -18.00
C TYR A 89 -15.31 -16.80 -17.35
N ALA A 90 -15.29 -16.96 -16.02
CA ALA A 90 -16.42 -17.54 -15.27
C ALA A 90 -16.87 -18.93 -15.77
N GLY A 91 -15.90 -19.82 -16.04
CA GLY A 91 -16.19 -21.22 -16.35
C GLY A 91 -16.77 -21.42 -17.76
N GLN A 92 -16.11 -20.89 -18.78
CA GLN A 92 -16.45 -21.14 -20.18
C GLN A 92 -15.41 -22.09 -20.78
N LEU A 93 -15.81 -23.33 -21.08
CA LEU A 93 -14.97 -24.32 -21.73
C LEU A 93 -15.48 -24.60 -23.15
N PRO A 94 -14.62 -24.59 -24.19
CA PRO A 94 -14.96 -25.21 -25.45
C PRO A 94 -15.14 -26.73 -25.26
N ALA A 95 -16.06 -27.33 -26.03
CA ALA A 95 -16.43 -28.75 -25.88
C ALA A 95 -15.27 -29.76 -26.01
N SER A 96 -14.13 -29.33 -26.59
CA SER A 96 -12.90 -30.11 -26.71
C SER A 96 -12.04 -30.16 -25.45
N GLU A 97 -12.38 -29.43 -24.38
CA GLU A 97 -11.56 -29.30 -23.16
C GLU A 97 -12.23 -29.83 -21.88
N LEU A 98 -13.35 -30.57 -22.00
CA LEU A 98 -13.91 -31.26 -20.84
C LEU A 98 -12.90 -32.30 -20.29
N PRO A 99 -12.65 -32.32 -18.97
CA PRO A 99 -11.87 -33.37 -18.36
C PRO A 99 -12.52 -34.73 -18.61
N PRO A 100 -11.73 -35.82 -18.65
CA PRO A 100 -12.29 -37.13 -18.92
C PRO A 100 -13.22 -37.56 -17.78
N PRO A 101 -14.29 -38.31 -18.08
CA PRO A 101 -15.21 -38.81 -17.06
C PRO A 101 -14.48 -39.66 -16.03
N ALA A 102 -15.03 -39.66 -14.81
CA ALA A 102 -14.53 -40.42 -13.69
C ALA A 102 -15.66 -41.08 -12.92
N SER A 103 -15.32 -42.10 -12.15
CA SER A 103 -16.28 -42.85 -11.35
C SER A 103 -15.74 -42.99 -9.92
N PRO A 104 -15.72 -41.90 -9.13
CA PRO A 104 -15.21 -41.94 -7.77
C PRO A 104 -16.11 -42.81 -6.88
N GLU A 105 -15.55 -43.88 -6.30
CA GLU A 105 -16.24 -44.74 -5.31
C GLU A 105 -16.54 -43.99 -4.00
N LEU A 106 -15.63 -43.12 -3.56
CA LEU A 106 -15.82 -42.18 -2.44
C LEU A 106 -16.15 -40.80 -2.99
N ARG A 107 -17.31 -40.25 -2.61
CA ARG A 107 -17.83 -38.98 -3.13
C ARG A 107 -18.57 -38.13 -2.09
N THR A 108 -17.97 -37.90 -0.93
CA THR A 108 -18.61 -37.12 0.14
C THR A 108 -18.36 -35.63 -0.03
N ALA A 109 -19.40 -34.81 0.07
CA ALA A 109 -19.32 -33.36 0.12
C ALA A 109 -20.20 -32.83 1.26
N GLU A 110 -19.59 -32.13 2.22
CA GLU A 110 -20.29 -31.59 3.39
C GLU A 110 -20.00 -30.09 3.53
N ILE A 111 -21.04 -29.29 3.77
CA ILE A 111 -20.88 -27.85 3.97
C ILE A 111 -20.41 -27.61 5.40
N SER A 112 -19.13 -27.31 5.57
CA SER A 112 -18.52 -27.09 6.89
C SER A 112 -18.78 -25.68 7.45
N ARG A 113 -18.97 -24.69 6.58
CA ARG A 113 -19.33 -23.32 6.99
C ARG A 113 -20.15 -22.62 5.91
N TYR A 114 -21.25 -22.00 6.32
CA TYR A 114 -22.10 -21.21 5.44
C TYR A 114 -22.19 -19.76 5.93
N GLY A 115 -21.52 -18.85 5.22
CA GLY A 115 -21.50 -17.42 5.48
C GLY A 115 -22.37 -16.62 4.50
N MET A 116 -22.45 -15.30 4.71
CA MET A 116 -23.22 -14.41 3.81
C MET A 116 -22.54 -14.22 2.45
N ARG A 117 -21.20 -14.28 2.42
CA ARG A 117 -20.40 -14.03 1.20
C ARG A 117 -19.60 -15.26 0.79
N ASP A 118 -19.39 -16.20 1.70
CA ASP A 118 -18.52 -17.36 1.52
C ASP A 118 -19.19 -18.66 1.98
N VAL A 119 -18.92 -19.75 1.27
CA VAL A 119 -19.39 -21.10 1.59
C VAL A 119 -18.19 -22.04 1.53
N TYR A 120 -17.95 -22.80 2.59
CA TYR A 120 -16.90 -23.81 2.67
C TYR A 120 -17.53 -25.19 2.56
N VAL A 121 -16.98 -26.01 1.67
CA VAL A 121 -17.41 -27.38 1.41
C VAL A 121 -16.21 -28.29 1.57
N ASP A 122 -16.26 -29.18 2.55
CA ASP A 122 -15.26 -30.22 2.74
C ASP A 122 -15.63 -31.42 1.87
N VAL A 123 -14.69 -31.86 1.05
CA VAL A 123 -14.87 -32.93 0.07
C VAL A 123 -13.84 -34.03 0.29
N ASN A 124 -14.26 -35.27 0.11
CA ASN A 124 -13.39 -36.44 0.10
C ASN A 124 -13.73 -37.28 -1.13
N VAL A 125 -12.76 -37.42 -2.01
CA VAL A 125 -12.93 -38.00 -3.35
C VAL A 125 -11.86 -39.03 -3.62
N SER A 126 -12.22 -40.24 -4.04
CA SER A 126 -11.24 -41.30 -4.39
C SER A 126 -10.64 -41.16 -5.79
N ASP A 127 -11.22 -40.30 -6.62
CA ASP A 127 -10.77 -39.95 -7.97
C ASP A 127 -11.13 -38.48 -8.25
N ARG A 128 -10.93 -37.99 -9.47
CA ARG A 128 -11.44 -36.69 -9.94
C ARG A 128 -12.98 -36.64 -9.97
N GLY A 129 -13.54 -35.43 -9.94
CA GLY A 129 -14.99 -35.25 -10.03
C GLY A 129 -15.42 -33.79 -10.01
N TRP A 130 -16.71 -33.55 -10.22
CA TRP A 130 -17.34 -32.24 -10.23
C TRP A 130 -18.06 -31.99 -8.92
N LEU A 131 -17.55 -31.07 -8.11
CA LEU A 131 -18.28 -30.59 -6.95
C LEU A 131 -19.35 -29.61 -7.41
N VAL A 132 -20.62 -29.95 -7.18
CA VAL A 132 -21.77 -29.10 -7.45
C VAL A 132 -22.33 -28.57 -6.14
N LEU A 133 -22.52 -27.26 -6.07
CA LEU A 133 -23.21 -26.57 -5.00
C LEU A 133 -24.55 -26.06 -5.54
N ALA A 134 -25.65 -26.57 -4.97
CA ALA A 134 -27.03 -26.26 -5.34
C ALA A 134 -27.49 -24.85 -4.87
N ASP A 135 -26.59 -23.87 -4.95
CA ASP A 135 -26.87 -22.46 -4.70
C ASP A 135 -26.89 -21.71 -6.04
N ALA A 136 -27.79 -20.72 -6.16
CA ALA A 136 -27.98 -19.96 -7.39
C ALA A 136 -26.67 -19.31 -7.90
N TRP A 137 -26.38 -19.48 -9.17
CA TRP A 137 -25.22 -18.91 -9.84
C TRP A 137 -25.47 -17.43 -10.17
N PHE A 138 -24.44 -16.61 -9.94
CA PHE A 138 -24.40 -15.22 -10.36
C PHE A 138 -22.99 -14.86 -10.81
N PRO A 139 -22.80 -13.91 -11.73
CA PRO A 139 -21.47 -13.41 -12.06
C PRO A 139 -20.77 -12.85 -10.82
N GLY A 140 -19.52 -13.26 -10.59
CA GLY A 140 -18.67 -12.76 -9.49
C GLY A 140 -18.38 -13.75 -8.35
N TRP A 141 -18.83 -15.00 -8.46
CA TRP A 141 -18.33 -16.08 -7.60
C TRP A 141 -16.91 -16.49 -8.02
N LYS A 142 -16.07 -16.75 -7.02
CA LYS A 142 -14.75 -17.38 -7.16
C LYS A 142 -14.71 -18.61 -6.27
N ALA A 143 -13.97 -19.64 -6.69
CA ALA A 143 -13.74 -20.82 -5.88
C ALA A 143 -12.25 -21.02 -5.64
N TYR A 144 -11.92 -21.54 -4.46
CA TYR A 144 -10.57 -21.83 -4.05
C TYR A 144 -10.51 -23.22 -3.45
N ILE A 145 -9.49 -24.01 -3.80
CA ILE A 145 -9.24 -25.32 -3.22
C ILE A 145 -7.99 -25.28 -2.33
N ARG A 146 -8.08 -25.97 -1.20
CA ARG A 146 -6.96 -26.19 -0.27
C ARG A 146 -7.02 -27.59 0.35
N PRO A 147 -5.90 -28.15 0.83
CA PRO A 147 -5.89 -29.40 1.58
C PRO A 147 -6.77 -29.31 2.83
N PHE A 148 -7.43 -30.42 3.18
CA PHE A 148 -8.28 -30.50 4.37
C PHE A 148 -7.48 -30.22 5.66
N GLY A 149 -8.09 -29.50 6.61
CA GLY A 149 -7.48 -29.15 7.89
C GLY A 149 -6.58 -27.90 7.90
N VAL A 150 -6.26 -27.33 6.73
CA VAL A 150 -5.49 -26.07 6.65
C VAL A 150 -6.42 -24.87 6.89
N THR A 151 -6.16 -24.09 7.94
CA THR A 151 -6.95 -22.90 8.28
C THR A 151 -6.16 -21.62 7.99
N GLY A 152 -6.63 -20.80 7.05
CA GLY A 152 -6.07 -19.49 6.72
C GLY A 152 -6.31 -19.10 5.26
N GLU A 153 -6.26 -17.80 4.95
CA GLU A 153 -6.03 -17.30 3.59
C GLU A 153 -4.55 -16.89 3.52
N GLY A 154 -3.84 -17.09 2.40
CA GLY A 154 -2.44 -16.61 2.30
C GLY A 154 -1.48 -17.59 1.64
N VAL A 155 -0.23 -17.55 2.07
CA VAL A 155 0.89 -18.37 1.58
C VAL A 155 1.45 -19.23 2.71
N ASP A 156 1.97 -20.41 2.39
CA ASP A 156 2.69 -21.27 3.35
C ASP A 156 4.01 -20.61 3.81
N ALA A 157 4.71 -21.25 4.75
CA ALA A 157 5.97 -20.74 5.29
C ALA A 157 7.05 -20.57 4.21
N GLU A 158 6.91 -21.29 3.09
CA GLU A 158 7.76 -21.28 1.91
C GLU A 158 7.30 -20.28 0.83
N GLY A 159 6.20 -19.56 1.05
CA GLY A 159 5.68 -18.53 0.15
C GLY A 159 4.79 -19.04 -1.00
N ASN A 160 4.36 -20.30 -0.98
CA ASN A 160 3.41 -20.86 -1.96
C ASN A 160 1.96 -20.57 -1.54
N PRO A 161 1.05 -20.27 -2.48
CA PRO A 161 -0.37 -20.01 -2.15
C PRO A 161 -1.00 -21.21 -1.44
N LEU A 162 -1.59 -21.00 -0.27
CA LEU A 162 -2.35 -22.01 0.48
C LEU A 162 -3.65 -22.40 -0.23
N GLU A 163 -4.16 -21.51 -1.08
CA GLU A 163 -5.38 -21.67 -1.86
C GLU A 163 -5.06 -21.55 -3.36
N THR A 164 -5.51 -22.53 -4.14
CA THR A 164 -5.47 -22.47 -5.61
C THR A 164 -6.85 -22.09 -6.13
N GLU A 165 -6.93 -21.09 -7.02
CA GLU A 165 -8.21 -20.67 -7.62
C GLU A 165 -8.71 -21.76 -8.58
N LEU A 166 -9.98 -22.14 -8.43
CA LEU A 166 -10.69 -23.05 -9.32
C LEU A 166 -11.69 -22.26 -10.18
N PRO A 167 -11.86 -22.63 -11.46
CA PRO A 167 -12.89 -22.05 -12.29
C PRO A 167 -14.27 -22.48 -11.81
N VAL A 168 -15.18 -21.52 -11.66
CA VAL A 168 -16.58 -21.76 -11.28
C VAL A 168 -17.44 -21.77 -12.53
N PHE A 169 -18.12 -22.88 -12.75
CA PHE A 169 -19.01 -23.11 -13.89
C PHE A 169 -20.46 -22.95 -13.48
N ARG A 170 -21.29 -22.49 -14.42
CA ARG A 170 -22.75 -22.57 -14.29
C ARG A 170 -23.17 -24.00 -14.63
N ALA A 171 -23.75 -24.67 -13.66
CA ALA A 171 -24.20 -26.05 -13.73
C ALA A 171 -25.71 -26.14 -13.62
N ASP A 172 -26.31 -27.09 -14.32
CA ASP A 172 -27.73 -27.43 -14.26
C ASP A 172 -28.66 -26.20 -14.41
N GLY A 173 -28.23 -25.25 -15.26
CA GLY A 173 -28.92 -24.00 -15.56
C GLY A 173 -28.90 -22.94 -14.46
N ASN A 174 -28.65 -23.29 -13.20
CA ASN A 174 -28.71 -22.31 -12.09
C ASN A 174 -27.72 -22.57 -10.94
N PHE A 175 -27.04 -23.71 -10.89
CA PHE A 175 -26.11 -24.06 -9.82
C PHE A 175 -24.67 -23.74 -10.17
N ARG A 176 -23.78 -23.95 -9.21
CA ARG A 176 -22.34 -23.68 -9.34
C ARG A 176 -21.60 -25.00 -9.29
N ALA A 177 -20.70 -25.23 -10.23
CA ALA A 177 -19.82 -26.39 -10.20
C ALA A 177 -18.36 -25.99 -10.27
N VAL A 178 -17.51 -26.78 -9.64
CA VAL A 178 -16.05 -26.72 -9.78
C VAL A 178 -15.52 -28.13 -10.00
N TYR A 179 -14.46 -28.22 -10.77
CA TYR A 179 -13.81 -29.49 -11.03
C TYR A 179 -12.67 -29.72 -10.04
N LEU A 180 -12.62 -30.93 -9.48
CA LEU A 180 -11.59 -31.42 -8.58
C LEU A 180 -10.64 -32.33 -9.37
N PRO A 181 -9.39 -31.90 -9.62
CA PRO A 181 -8.49 -32.62 -10.53
C PRO A 181 -7.83 -33.86 -9.92
N GLU A 182 -7.76 -33.95 -8.59
CA GLU A 182 -7.00 -34.98 -7.88
C GLU A 182 -7.82 -35.62 -6.75
N ALA A 183 -7.63 -36.93 -6.55
CA ALA A 183 -8.15 -37.66 -5.41
C ALA A 183 -7.58 -37.11 -4.09
N GLY A 184 -8.40 -37.06 -3.04
CA GLY A 184 -7.97 -36.62 -1.71
C GLY A 184 -9.06 -35.93 -0.92
N GLN A 185 -8.66 -35.45 0.26
CA GLN A 185 -9.49 -34.62 1.13
C GLN A 185 -9.15 -33.15 0.93
N TRP A 186 -10.15 -32.38 0.52
CA TRP A 186 -10.00 -30.97 0.21
C TRP A 186 -11.08 -30.14 0.89
N THR A 187 -10.81 -28.86 1.09
CA THR A 187 -11.82 -27.85 1.41
C THR A 187 -11.93 -26.90 0.23
N VAL A 188 -13.14 -26.80 -0.34
CA VAL A 188 -13.47 -25.84 -1.40
C VAL A 188 -14.19 -24.65 -0.80
N ARG A 189 -13.67 -23.46 -1.03
CA ARG A 189 -14.27 -22.19 -0.61
C ARG A 189 -14.85 -21.46 -1.81
N PHE A 190 -16.16 -21.30 -1.83
CA PHE A 190 -16.85 -20.38 -2.73
C PHE A 190 -16.92 -19.00 -2.08
N VAL A 191 -16.56 -17.93 -2.78
CA VAL A 191 -16.67 -16.55 -2.29
C VAL A 191 -17.26 -15.62 -3.33
N TYR A 192 -18.24 -14.82 -2.93
CA TYR A 192 -18.89 -13.83 -3.78
C TYR A 192 -18.15 -12.49 -3.71
N SER A 193 -17.55 -12.08 -4.82
CA SER A 193 -16.85 -10.80 -4.92
C SER A 193 -17.25 -10.10 -6.23
N PRO A 194 -18.47 -9.53 -6.28
CA PRO A 194 -19.00 -8.95 -7.50
C PRO A 194 -18.19 -7.72 -7.93
N ARG A 195 -17.87 -7.66 -9.23
CA ARG A 195 -17.12 -6.55 -9.83
C ARG A 195 -17.85 -5.21 -9.69
N SER A 196 -19.19 -5.21 -9.77
CA SER A 196 -20.01 -4.01 -9.63
C SER A 196 -19.83 -3.31 -8.29
N VAL A 197 -19.67 -4.07 -7.20
CA VAL A 197 -19.42 -3.51 -5.87
C VAL A 197 -18.01 -2.92 -5.79
N GLN A 198 -17.01 -3.60 -6.34
CA GLN A 198 -15.63 -3.09 -6.37
C GLN A 198 -15.53 -1.78 -7.18
N VAL A 199 -16.16 -1.75 -8.36
CA VAL A 199 -16.23 -0.55 -9.23
C VAL A 199 -17.05 0.55 -8.58
N GLY A 200 -18.18 0.24 -7.94
CA GLY A 200 -19.06 1.20 -7.30
C GLY A 200 -18.38 1.94 -6.15
N VAL A 201 -17.75 1.21 -5.22
CA VAL A 201 -16.97 1.80 -4.11
C VAL A 201 -15.90 2.76 -4.65
N TYR A 202 -15.23 2.35 -5.73
CA TYR A 202 -14.17 3.14 -6.34
C TYR A 202 -14.68 4.38 -7.08
N ALA A 203 -15.76 4.25 -7.86
CA ALA A 203 -16.37 5.36 -8.59
C ALA A 203 -16.89 6.43 -7.61
N THR A 204 -17.52 6.03 -6.51
CA THR A 204 -17.92 6.95 -5.44
C THR A 204 -16.72 7.65 -4.83
N PHE A 205 -15.64 6.93 -4.54
CA PHE A 205 -14.43 7.50 -3.98
C PHE A 205 -13.76 8.52 -4.94
N LEU A 206 -13.61 8.17 -6.21
CA LEU A 206 -13.09 9.08 -7.24
C LEU A 206 -13.97 10.33 -7.38
N ALA A 207 -15.29 10.16 -7.42
CA ALA A 207 -16.21 11.29 -7.52
C ALA A 207 -16.04 12.24 -6.33
N VAL A 208 -15.91 11.71 -5.11
CA VAL A 208 -15.66 12.52 -3.90
C VAL A 208 -14.34 13.27 -4.00
N ILE A 209 -13.25 12.64 -4.42
CA ILE A 209 -11.97 13.34 -4.64
C ILE A 209 -12.10 14.41 -5.71
N SER A 210 -12.70 14.09 -6.85
CA SER A 210 -12.86 15.04 -7.94
C SER A 210 -13.67 16.25 -7.48
N LEU A 211 -14.72 16.04 -6.68
CA LEU A 211 -15.48 17.12 -6.05
C LEU A 211 -14.64 17.94 -5.06
N ILE A 212 -13.77 17.30 -4.27
CA ILE A 212 -12.84 18.00 -3.37
C ILE A 212 -11.83 18.84 -4.18
N LEU A 213 -11.27 18.30 -5.27
CA LEU A 213 -10.33 19.00 -6.14
C LEU A 213 -11.01 20.18 -6.85
N LEU A 214 -12.19 19.96 -7.42
CA LEU A 214 -12.98 21.01 -8.08
C LEU A 214 -13.43 22.08 -7.09
N GLY A 215 -13.85 21.68 -5.89
CA GLY A 215 -14.19 22.59 -4.80
C GLY A 215 -12.99 23.41 -4.34
N GLY A 216 -11.82 22.78 -4.23
CA GLY A 216 -10.55 23.45 -3.95
C GLY A 216 -10.16 24.44 -5.04
N TRP A 217 -10.29 24.07 -6.31
CA TRP A 217 -10.04 24.93 -7.46
C TRP A 217 -11.04 26.09 -7.56
N TRP A 218 -12.31 25.84 -7.28
CA TRP A 218 -13.35 26.88 -7.23
C TRP A 218 -13.10 27.86 -6.08
N ALA A 219 -12.83 27.33 -4.87
CA ALA A 219 -12.47 28.15 -3.70
C ALA A 219 -11.23 28.97 -4.00
N TRP A 220 -10.24 28.38 -4.68
CA TRP A 220 -9.06 29.09 -5.17
C TRP A 220 -9.45 30.27 -6.07
N GLY A 221 -10.22 30.04 -7.15
CA GLY A 221 -10.65 31.12 -8.04
C GLY A 221 -11.44 32.23 -7.33
N LYS A 222 -12.12 31.91 -6.23
CA LYS A 222 -12.92 32.87 -5.45
C LYS A 222 -12.10 33.66 -4.41
N PHE A 223 -11.13 33.02 -3.75
CA PHE A 223 -10.34 33.60 -2.66
C PHE A 223 -8.92 34.02 -3.09
N TYR A 224 -8.50 33.68 -4.32
CA TYR A 224 -7.27 34.16 -4.93
C TYR A 224 -7.51 35.52 -5.59
N ARG A 225 -7.30 36.58 -4.81
CA ARG A 225 -7.04 37.92 -5.34
C ARG A 225 -5.60 38.27 -5.02
N ASP A 226 -4.88 38.76 -6.03
CA ASP A 226 -3.59 39.42 -5.82
C ASP A 226 -3.86 40.63 -4.93
N VAL A 227 -3.22 40.66 -3.76
CA VAL A 227 -3.29 41.79 -2.84
C VAL A 227 -1.89 42.36 -2.79
N ASP A 228 -1.70 43.47 -3.48
CA ASP A 228 -0.50 44.30 -3.44
C ASP A 228 -0.43 44.98 -2.07
N ASP A 229 0.31 44.41 -1.12
CA ASP A 229 0.57 45.07 0.17
C ASP A 229 1.89 44.57 0.78
N GLU A 230 2.56 45.36 1.63
CA GLU A 230 3.88 44.98 2.20
C GLU A 230 3.82 43.73 3.11
N HIS A 231 2.65 43.39 3.64
CA HIS A 231 2.39 42.12 4.34
C HIS A 231 2.14 40.93 3.39
N ALA A 232 2.15 41.15 2.07
CA ALA A 232 1.91 40.13 1.07
C ALA A 232 3.00 39.06 1.06
N ALA A 233 4.28 39.39 1.30
CA ALA A 233 5.35 38.38 1.25
C ALA A 233 5.13 37.25 2.28
N VAL A 234 4.84 37.59 3.53
CA VAL A 234 4.58 36.61 4.60
C VAL A 234 3.26 35.88 4.36
N ARG A 235 2.22 36.58 3.91
CA ARG A 235 0.91 35.98 3.61
C ARG A 235 0.97 35.05 2.39
N THR A 236 1.75 35.38 1.38
CA THR A 236 1.97 34.58 0.17
C THR A 236 2.77 33.33 0.49
N VAL A 237 3.84 33.41 1.30
CA VAL A 237 4.58 32.23 1.75
C VAL A 237 3.71 31.31 2.59
N ALA A 238 2.95 31.84 3.56
CA ALA A 238 2.05 31.03 4.39
C ALA A 238 0.92 30.39 3.57
N LYS A 239 0.33 31.12 2.62
CA LYS A 239 -0.71 30.64 1.71
C LYS A 239 -0.17 29.56 0.77
N ASN A 240 0.98 29.79 0.14
CA ASN A 240 1.63 28.82 -0.76
C ASN A 240 2.00 27.54 -0.02
N THR A 241 2.55 27.66 1.20
CA THR A 241 2.85 26.51 2.07
C THR A 241 1.58 25.73 2.42
N SER A 242 0.50 26.42 2.82
CA SER A 242 -0.77 25.78 3.21
C SER A 242 -1.43 25.03 2.04
N VAL A 243 -1.41 25.62 0.85
CA VAL A 243 -1.93 25.01 -0.38
C VAL A 243 -1.12 23.77 -0.74
N GLN A 244 0.20 23.87 -0.70
CA GLN A 244 1.08 22.74 -0.99
C GLN A 244 0.88 21.60 0.01
N MET A 245 0.71 21.91 1.30
CA MET A 245 0.38 20.92 2.32
C MET A 245 -0.95 20.24 2.04
N PHE A 246 -2.02 21.01 1.77
CA PHE A 246 -3.33 20.45 1.46
C PHE A 246 -3.30 19.56 0.21
N LEU A 247 -2.69 20.02 -0.88
CA LEU A 247 -2.55 19.23 -2.11
C LEU A 247 -1.70 17.97 -1.91
N SER A 248 -0.65 18.05 -1.09
CA SER A 248 0.18 16.88 -0.77
C SER A 248 -0.59 15.84 0.06
N LEU A 249 -1.39 16.29 1.03
CA LEU A 249 -2.28 15.43 1.82
C LEU A 249 -3.34 14.78 0.92
N LEU A 250 -3.92 15.55 0.01
CA LEU A 250 -4.90 15.05 -0.94
C LEU A 250 -4.31 14.02 -1.89
N ASN A 251 -3.13 14.27 -2.46
CA ASN A 251 -2.42 13.30 -3.29
C ASN A 251 -2.10 12.02 -2.50
N ARG A 252 -1.70 12.13 -1.23
CA ARG A 252 -1.47 10.96 -0.38
C ARG A 252 -2.76 10.17 -0.13
N ALA A 253 -3.90 10.84 0.05
CA ALA A 253 -5.20 10.18 0.18
C ALA A 253 -5.62 9.46 -1.11
N ILE A 254 -5.39 10.11 -2.27
CA ILE A 254 -5.60 9.52 -3.59
C ILE A 254 -4.74 8.26 -3.76
N ASP A 255 -3.44 8.34 -3.46
CA ASP A 255 -2.50 7.22 -3.53
C ASP A 255 -2.89 6.07 -2.60
N PHE A 256 -3.31 6.39 -1.37
CA PHE A 256 -3.70 5.39 -0.37
C PHE A 256 -4.94 4.61 -0.80
N ALA A 257 -5.93 5.29 -1.36
CA ALA A 257 -7.13 4.62 -1.83
C ALA A 257 -6.93 3.89 -3.16
N PHE A 258 -6.09 4.41 -4.06
CA PHE A 258 -5.66 3.63 -5.22
C PHE A 258 -4.90 2.38 -4.80
N ALA A 259 -4.08 2.45 -3.74
CA ALA A 259 -3.43 1.28 -3.17
C ALA A 259 -4.44 0.23 -2.68
N MET A 260 -5.60 0.62 -2.14
CA MET A 260 -6.67 -0.32 -1.75
C MET A 260 -7.19 -1.12 -2.95
N LEU A 261 -7.47 -0.46 -4.09
CA LEU A 261 -7.88 -1.13 -5.31
C LEU A 261 -6.77 -2.06 -5.83
N ARG A 262 -5.57 -1.50 -5.97
CA ARG A 262 -4.41 -2.21 -6.50
C ARG A 262 -4.08 -3.48 -5.70
N LEU A 263 -4.12 -3.40 -4.38
CA LEU A 263 -3.86 -4.55 -3.51
C LEU A 263 -4.90 -5.64 -3.67
N ARG A 264 -6.18 -5.28 -3.72
CA ARG A 264 -7.28 -6.25 -3.84
C ARG A 264 -7.32 -6.93 -5.22
N VAL A 265 -6.91 -6.22 -6.27
CA VAL A 265 -6.87 -6.78 -7.63
C VAL A 265 -5.61 -7.61 -7.86
N LEU A 266 -4.43 -7.13 -7.44
CA LEU A 266 -3.16 -7.82 -7.69
C LEU A 266 -2.88 -8.98 -6.73
N GLY A 267 -3.47 -8.96 -5.53
CA GLY A 267 -3.16 -9.90 -4.46
C GLY A 267 -1.70 -9.82 -3.97
N PRO A 268 -1.27 -10.70 -3.07
CA PRO A 268 0.07 -10.65 -2.47
C PRO A 268 1.21 -10.78 -3.48
N ALA A 269 1.15 -11.75 -4.40
CA ALA A 269 2.24 -11.97 -5.36
C ALA A 269 2.37 -10.82 -6.39
N GLY A 270 1.24 -10.36 -6.94
CA GLY A 270 1.24 -9.25 -7.90
C GLY A 270 1.64 -7.92 -7.27
N GLU A 271 1.18 -7.66 -6.03
CA GLU A 271 1.64 -6.52 -5.24
C GLU A 271 3.14 -6.58 -4.99
N GLY A 272 3.66 -7.76 -4.62
CA GLY A 272 5.06 -7.93 -4.32
C GLY A 272 5.98 -7.72 -5.51
N SER A 273 5.60 -8.24 -6.69
CA SER A 273 6.31 -7.94 -7.93
C SER A 273 6.28 -6.44 -8.27
N TYR A 274 5.14 -5.78 -8.09
CA TYR A 274 5.08 -4.32 -8.28
C TYR A 274 5.95 -3.56 -7.27
N ALA A 275 5.87 -3.90 -5.98
CA ALA A 275 6.63 -3.25 -4.92
C ALA A 275 8.14 -3.43 -5.12
N PHE A 276 8.58 -4.63 -5.54
CA PHE A 276 9.95 -4.92 -5.92
C PHE A 276 10.41 -4.05 -7.09
N VAL A 277 9.63 -3.97 -8.18
CA VAL A 277 9.93 -3.14 -9.35
C VAL A 277 10.01 -1.65 -8.97
N ILE A 278 9.07 -1.16 -8.14
CA ILE A 278 9.08 0.22 -7.64
C ILE A 278 10.29 0.50 -6.74
N ALA A 279 10.71 -0.47 -5.92
CA ALA A 279 11.89 -0.33 -5.08
C ALA A 279 13.17 -0.20 -5.93
N ILE A 280 13.30 -0.96 -7.02
CA ILE A 280 14.40 -0.81 -7.98
C ILE A 280 14.31 0.54 -8.70
N TYR A 281 13.13 0.89 -9.22
CA TYR A 281 12.89 2.17 -9.89
C TYR A 281 13.29 3.36 -9.00
N GLY A 282 12.90 3.36 -7.72
CA GLY A 282 13.20 4.45 -6.78
C GLY A 282 14.69 4.69 -6.56
N PHE A 283 15.53 3.65 -6.64
CA PHE A 283 16.99 3.81 -6.60
C PHE A 283 17.50 4.55 -7.84
N PHE A 284 17.10 4.09 -9.03
CA PHE A 284 17.48 4.72 -10.29
C PHE A 284 16.96 6.15 -10.39
N GLU A 285 15.75 6.40 -9.87
CA GLU A 285 15.19 7.73 -9.81
C GLU A 285 16.07 8.71 -9.03
N VAL A 286 16.57 8.31 -7.85
CA VAL A 286 17.45 9.15 -7.04
C VAL A 286 18.78 9.43 -7.75
N VAL A 287 19.36 8.40 -8.37
CA VAL A 287 20.62 8.51 -9.13
C VAL A 287 20.47 9.45 -10.32
N VAL A 288 19.39 9.35 -11.10
CA VAL A 288 19.19 10.19 -12.30
C VAL A 288 18.77 11.62 -11.93
N ARG A 289 17.96 11.81 -10.88
CA ARG A 289 17.59 13.16 -10.40
C ARG A 289 18.80 13.91 -9.83
N PHE A 290 19.74 13.20 -9.21
CA PHE A 290 21.06 13.65 -8.74
C PHE A 290 21.06 14.92 -7.87
N GLY A 291 19.93 15.27 -7.25
CA GLY A 291 19.78 16.54 -6.51
C GLY A 291 19.80 17.80 -7.37
N LEU A 292 19.80 17.67 -8.71
CA LEU A 292 19.93 18.80 -9.64
C LEU A 292 18.73 19.74 -9.62
N GLY A 293 17.54 19.27 -9.21
CA GLY A 293 16.35 20.10 -9.10
C GLY A 293 16.51 21.21 -8.05
N THR A 294 17.04 20.88 -6.86
CA THR A 294 17.30 21.85 -5.79
C THR A 294 18.34 22.89 -6.21
N LEU A 295 19.40 22.43 -6.88
CA LEU A 295 20.45 23.31 -7.41
C LEU A 295 19.90 24.24 -8.49
N LEU A 296 19.10 23.70 -9.42
CA LEU A 296 18.46 24.47 -10.47
C LEU A 296 17.53 25.55 -9.90
N THR A 297 16.71 25.21 -8.90
CA THR A 297 15.83 26.17 -8.25
C THR A 297 16.62 27.31 -7.61
N ARG A 298 17.73 27.00 -6.91
CA ARG A 298 18.60 28.00 -6.30
C ARG A 298 19.25 28.93 -7.34
N ASP A 299 19.92 28.35 -8.33
CA ASP A 299 20.73 29.12 -9.28
C ASP A 299 19.85 29.99 -10.20
N VAL A 300 18.67 29.50 -10.59
CA VAL A 300 17.70 30.28 -11.37
C VAL A 300 17.03 31.37 -10.53
N ALA A 301 16.80 31.13 -9.23
CA ALA A 301 16.25 32.16 -8.35
C ALA A 301 17.23 33.33 -8.15
N GLN A 302 18.54 33.05 -8.14
CA GLN A 302 19.60 34.07 -8.07
C GLN A 302 19.74 34.84 -9.39
N GLU A 303 19.73 34.15 -10.53
CA GLU A 303 19.92 34.76 -11.86
C GLU A 303 18.82 34.33 -12.85
N LYS A 304 17.62 34.91 -12.70
CA LYS A 304 16.44 34.59 -13.53
C LYS A 304 16.72 34.75 -15.04
N GLY A 305 17.58 35.70 -15.44
CA GLY A 305 17.96 35.91 -16.85
C GLY A 305 18.73 34.73 -17.49
N GLN A 306 19.38 33.88 -16.67
CA GLN A 306 20.14 32.71 -17.12
C GLN A 306 19.34 31.40 -17.02
N ALA A 307 18.03 31.47 -16.75
CA ALA A 307 17.17 30.30 -16.58
C ALA A 307 17.30 29.26 -17.70
N GLY A 308 17.38 29.72 -18.95
CA GLY A 308 17.53 28.85 -20.12
C GLY A 308 18.87 28.12 -20.17
N ARG A 309 19.96 28.78 -19.75
CA ARG A 309 21.30 28.18 -19.67
C ARG A 309 21.36 27.10 -18.61
N TYR A 310 20.86 27.37 -17.41
CA TYR A 310 20.83 26.38 -16.33
C TYR A 310 19.92 25.20 -16.68
N LEU A 311 18.73 25.46 -17.22
CA LEU A 311 17.79 24.42 -17.63
C LEU A 311 18.39 23.50 -18.70
N THR A 312 18.98 24.05 -19.77
CA THR A 312 19.67 23.24 -20.81
C THR A 312 20.71 22.30 -20.18
N ASN A 313 21.55 22.83 -19.29
CA ASN A 313 22.64 22.05 -18.70
C ASN A 313 22.16 20.96 -17.75
N VAL A 314 21.11 21.23 -16.97
CA VAL A 314 20.47 20.21 -16.13
C VAL A 314 19.81 19.13 -16.98
N LEU A 315 19.13 19.50 -18.06
CA LEU A 315 18.52 18.53 -18.99
C LEU A 315 19.58 17.65 -19.67
N ALA A 316 20.68 18.25 -20.15
CA ALA A 316 21.78 17.52 -20.77
C ALA A 316 22.45 16.57 -19.77
N LEU A 317 22.72 17.02 -18.54
CA LEU A 317 23.31 16.20 -17.50
C LEU A 317 22.38 15.05 -17.08
N ARG A 318 21.07 15.30 -16.95
CA ARG A 318 20.07 14.26 -16.65
C ARG A 318 19.95 13.22 -17.75
N LEU A 319 20.04 13.63 -19.02
CA LEU A 319 20.09 12.70 -20.14
C LEU A 319 21.33 11.80 -20.07
N LEU A 320 22.51 12.36 -19.76
CA LEU A 320 23.74 11.57 -19.57
C LEU A 320 23.62 10.58 -18.41
N LEU A 321 23.10 11.03 -17.26
CA LEU A 321 22.90 10.17 -16.09
C LEU A 321 21.85 9.08 -16.36
N TRP A 322 20.78 9.40 -17.08
CA TRP A 322 19.78 8.43 -17.49
C TRP A 322 20.38 7.38 -18.43
N LEU A 323 21.13 7.78 -19.45
CA LEU A 323 21.83 6.85 -20.35
C LEU A 323 22.84 5.97 -19.58
N ALA A 324 23.59 6.55 -18.64
CA ALA A 324 24.53 5.82 -17.79
C ALA A 324 23.83 4.83 -16.85
N SER A 325 22.57 5.08 -16.48
CA SER A 325 21.80 4.18 -15.62
C SER A 325 21.28 2.93 -16.32
N ILE A 326 21.10 2.95 -17.65
CA ILE A 326 20.63 1.81 -18.45
C ILE A 326 21.54 0.57 -18.32
N PRO A 327 22.87 0.64 -18.56
CA PRO A 327 23.73 -0.53 -18.42
C PRO A 327 23.76 -1.06 -16.99
N ILE A 328 23.66 -0.19 -15.99
CA ILE A 328 23.57 -0.59 -14.58
C ILE A 328 22.27 -1.37 -14.34
N LEU A 329 21.14 -0.90 -14.85
CA LEU A 329 19.86 -1.61 -14.77
C LEU A 329 19.94 -2.97 -15.47
N LEU A 330 20.54 -3.06 -16.65
CA LEU A 330 20.71 -4.32 -17.38
C LEU A 330 21.57 -5.32 -16.59
N VAL A 331 22.63 -4.86 -15.93
CA VAL A 331 23.44 -5.70 -15.03
C VAL A 331 22.61 -6.19 -13.85
N VAL A 332 21.86 -5.31 -13.19
CA VAL A 332 20.97 -5.68 -12.08
C VAL A 332 19.94 -6.70 -12.53
N MET A 333 19.26 -6.47 -13.66
CA MET A 333 18.32 -7.43 -14.25
C MET A 333 18.99 -8.77 -14.56
N GLY A 334 20.20 -8.75 -15.11
CA GLY A 334 20.98 -9.96 -15.38
C GLY A 334 21.34 -10.76 -14.12
N ILE A 335 21.64 -10.08 -13.01
CA ILE A 335 21.90 -10.72 -11.70
C ILE A 335 20.64 -11.43 -11.20
N TYR A 336 19.49 -10.73 -11.15
CA TYR A 336 18.24 -11.33 -10.67
C TYR A 336 17.71 -12.42 -11.62
N ALA A 337 17.89 -12.26 -12.94
CA ALA A 337 17.52 -13.28 -13.93
C ALA A 337 18.33 -14.57 -13.78
N ARG A 338 19.66 -14.46 -13.56
CA ARG A 338 20.51 -15.64 -13.30
C ARG A 338 20.15 -16.34 -12.00
N GLY A 339 19.70 -15.60 -11.00
CA GLY A 339 19.20 -16.15 -9.74
C GLY A 339 17.77 -16.72 -9.81
N GLY A 340 17.13 -16.76 -10.99
CA GLY A 340 15.75 -17.25 -11.15
C GLY A 340 14.68 -16.39 -10.45
N SER A 341 15.03 -15.17 -10.04
CA SER A 341 14.22 -14.32 -9.17
C SER A 341 13.56 -13.15 -9.91
N LEU A 342 13.79 -13.00 -11.22
CA LEU A 342 13.17 -12.01 -12.08
C LEU A 342 12.21 -12.66 -13.09
N SER A 343 10.92 -12.34 -12.99
CA SER A 343 9.92 -12.74 -13.97
C SER A 343 9.97 -11.88 -15.24
N PRO A 344 9.52 -12.39 -16.40
CA PRO A 344 9.41 -11.59 -17.63
C PRO A 344 8.55 -10.34 -17.46
N ALA A 345 7.46 -10.42 -16.68
CA ALA A 345 6.59 -9.29 -16.39
C ALA A 345 7.29 -8.22 -15.53
N GLU A 346 8.08 -8.61 -14.53
CA GLU A 346 8.91 -7.69 -13.74
C GLU A 346 9.96 -7.00 -14.63
N ALA A 347 10.60 -7.74 -15.53
CA ALA A 347 11.56 -7.20 -16.49
C ALA A 347 10.92 -6.17 -17.43
N GLN A 348 9.74 -6.47 -17.99
CA GLN A 348 8.98 -5.54 -18.82
C GLN A 348 8.60 -4.27 -18.05
N ALA A 349 8.09 -4.41 -16.82
CA ALA A 349 7.73 -3.28 -15.98
C ALA A 349 8.96 -2.40 -15.65
N LEU A 350 10.12 -2.99 -15.34
CA LEU A 350 11.37 -2.25 -15.11
C LEU A 350 11.77 -1.42 -16.34
N VAL A 351 11.70 -1.98 -17.54
CA VAL A 351 12.00 -1.24 -18.78
C VAL A 351 11.03 -0.08 -18.98
N LEU A 352 9.72 -0.32 -18.81
CA LEU A 352 8.70 0.74 -18.91
C LEU A 352 8.94 1.87 -17.90
N PHE A 353 9.26 1.53 -16.65
CA PHE A 353 9.60 2.51 -15.62
C PHE A 353 10.91 3.25 -15.93
N GLN A 354 11.91 2.58 -16.49
CA GLN A 354 13.17 3.21 -16.89
C GLN A 354 12.95 4.23 -18.01
N VAL A 355 12.11 3.93 -19.01
CA VAL A 355 11.73 4.91 -20.04
C VAL A 355 10.90 6.03 -19.42
N SER A 356 9.97 5.69 -18.52
CA SER A 356 9.14 6.66 -17.80
C SER A 356 9.98 7.64 -16.96
N LEU A 357 11.10 7.17 -16.39
CA LEU A 357 12.03 7.97 -15.60
C LEU A 357 12.59 9.15 -16.39
N PHE A 358 12.87 8.98 -17.67
CA PHE A 358 13.35 10.06 -18.53
C PHE A 358 12.36 11.24 -18.52
N PHE A 359 11.09 10.97 -18.82
CA PHE A 359 10.04 12.00 -18.83
C PHE A 359 9.75 12.58 -17.45
N ALA A 360 9.83 11.76 -16.39
CA ALA A 360 9.72 12.24 -15.02
C ALA A 360 10.80 13.29 -14.69
N THR A 361 12.05 13.07 -15.14
CA THR A 361 13.17 13.99 -14.89
C THR A 361 13.06 15.29 -15.70
N LEU A 362 12.42 15.26 -16.89
CA LEU A 362 12.07 16.47 -17.63
C LEU A 362 11.05 17.31 -16.85
N SER A 363 9.97 16.67 -16.41
CA SER A 363 8.90 17.30 -15.62
C SER A 363 9.44 17.95 -14.34
N ASP A 364 10.35 17.26 -13.64
CA ASP A 364 11.01 17.77 -12.44
C ASP A 364 11.88 19.00 -12.75
N SER A 365 12.63 19.01 -13.85
CA SER A 365 13.43 20.18 -14.27
C SER A 365 12.55 21.40 -14.56
N PHE A 366 11.42 21.20 -15.25
CA PHE A 366 10.48 22.29 -15.53
C PHE A 366 9.83 22.83 -14.25
N SER A 367 9.43 21.93 -13.35
CA SER A 367 8.89 22.29 -12.05
C SER A 367 9.89 23.10 -11.22
N ALA A 368 11.17 22.73 -11.24
CA ALA A 368 12.23 23.46 -10.55
C ALA A 368 12.41 24.91 -11.04
N VAL A 369 12.20 25.17 -12.34
CA VAL A 369 12.19 26.53 -12.87
C VAL A 369 10.96 27.31 -12.40
N PHE A 370 9.77 26.70 -12.40
CA PHE A 370 8.58 27.34 -11.83
C PHE A 370 8.76 27.71 -10.36
N MET A 371 9.35 26.82 -9.56
CA MET A 371 9.68 27.08 -8.15
C MET A 371 10.66 28.24 -8.00
N ALA A 372 11.65 28.38 -8.89
CA ALA A 372 12.60 29.50 -8.87
C ALA A 372 11.96 30.86 -9.19
N TYR A 373 10.85 30.85 -9.93
CA TYR A 373 10.03 32.03 -10.21
C TYR A 373 8.88 32.22 -9.21
N GLU A 374 8.85 31.43 -8.13
CA GLU A 374 7.80 31.46 -7.09
C GLU A 374 6.38 31.13 -7.61
N LYS A 375 6.29 30.51 -8.80
CA LYS A 375 5.03 30.13 -9.47
C LYS A 375 4.70 28.66 -9.23
N MET A 376 4.63 28.26 -7.94
CA MET A 376 4.49 26.86 -7.51
C MET A 376 3.11 26.26 -7.84
N GLU A 377 2.10 27.08 -8.09
CA GLU A 377 0.74 26.70 -8.41
C GLU A 377 0.63 25.88 -9.70
N TYR A 378 1.43 26.19 -10.72
CA TYR A 378 1.42 25.47 -11.99
C TYR A 378 1.90 24.02 -11.83
N PRO A 379 3.12 23.74 -11.31
CA PRO A 379 3.55 22.37 -11.11
C PRO A 379 2.68 21.61 -10.10
N ALA A 380 2.16 22.27 -9.05
CA ALA A 380 1.25 21.62 -8.10
C ALA A 380 -0.09 21.20 -8.74
N GLY A 381 -0.68 22.08 -9.56
CA GLY A 381 -1.92 21.81 -10.28
C GLY A 381 -1.76 20.69 -11.32
N VAL A 382 -0.70 20.74 -12.13
CA VAL A 382 -0.40 19.69 -13.11
C VAL A 382 -0.13 18.35 -12.39
N SER A 383 0.66 18.36 -11.31
CA SER A 383 0.95 17.13 -10.54
C SER A 383 -0.34 16.49 -9.99
N SER A 384 -1.28 17.29 -9.48
CA SER A 384 -2.55 16.80 -8.95
C SER A 384 -3.45 16.21 -10.05
N ALA A 385 -3.49 16.84 -11.22
CA ALA A 385 -4.21 16.32 -12.39
C ALA A 385 -3.59 15.01 -12.90
N ILE A 386 -2.26 14.93 -12.93
CA ILE A 386 -1.52 13.72 -13.33
C ILE A 386 -1.70 12.59 -12.30
N ALA A 387 -1.69 12.88 -11.00
CA ALA A 387 -1.98 11.90 -9.95
C ALA A 387 -3.39 11.32 -10.12
N THR A 388 -4.39 12.18 -10.34
CA THR A 388 -5.77 11.77 -10.59
C THR A 388 -5.88 10.93 -11.87
N GLY A 389 -5.19 11.32 -12.95
CA GLY A 389 -5.12 10.56 -14.19
C GLY A 389 -4.46 9.20 -14.02
N LYS A 390 -3.34 9.11 -13.27
CA LYS A 390 -2.66 7.85 -12.94
C LYS A 390 -3.60 6.89 -12.22
N VAL A 391 -4.38 7.38 -11.27
CA VAL A 391 -5.35 6.57 -10.53
C VAL A 391 -6.52 6.14 -11.42
N ALA A 392 -7.09 7.06 -12.20
CA ALA A 392 -8.19 6.75 -13.12
C ALA A 392 -7.80 5.71 -14.19
N LEU A 393 -6.71 5.95 -14.93
CA LEU A 393 -6.22 5.00 -15.93
C LEU A 393 -5.64 3.73 -15.28
N GLY A 394 -5.01 3.86 -14.12
CA GLY A 394 -4.50 2.71 -13.37
C GLY A 394 -5.63 1.74 -12.99
N ALA A 395 -6.76 2.27 -12.53
CA ALA A 395 -7.94 1.45 -12.26
C ALA A 395 -8.52 0.83 -13.53
N LEU A 396 -8.63 1.60 -14.62
CA LEU A 396 -9.11 1.09 -15.91
C LEU A 396 -8.27 -0.10 -16.41
N VAL A 397 -6.95 0.00 -16.29
CA VAL A 397 -6.01 -1.00 -16.77
C VAL A 397 -5.94 -2.25 -15.87
N LEU A 398 -6.15 -2.08 -14.57
CA LEU A 398 -6.22 -3.19 -13.62
C LEU A 398 -7.54 -3.96 -13.72
N LEU A 399 -8.61 -3.30 -14.13
CA LEU A 399 -9.93 -3.90 -14.21
C LEU A 399 -10.20 -4.50 -15.61
N PRO A 400 -11.12 -5.47 -15.71
CA PRO A 400 -11.61 -5.96 -16.99
C PRO A 400 -12.22 -4.82 -17.83
N PRO A 401 -12.06 -4.82 -19.16
CA PRO A 401 -11.56 -5.93 -20.00
C PRO A 401 -10.02 -5.99 -20.15
N PHE A 402 -9.24 -5.05 -19.60
CA PHE A 402 -7.82 -4.95 -19.91
C PHE A 402 -6.94 -5.91 -19.11
N ASN A 403 -7.18 -6.04 -17.81
CA ASN A 403 -6.47 -6.96 -16.89
C ASN A 403 -4.93 -7.02 -17.07
N LEU A 404 -4.28 -5.88 -17.35
CA LEU A 404 -2.83 -5.87 -17.68
C LEU A 404 -1.93 -5.98 -16.44
N GLY A 405 -2.52 -6.22 -15.26
CA GLY A 405 -1.82 -6.35 -13.98
C GLY A 405 -0.89 -5.16 -13.68
N PHE A 406 0.21 -5.44 -13.00
CA PHE A 406 1.17 -4.41 -12.60
C PHE A 406 2.02 -3.86 -13.76
N VAL A 407 2.15 -4.60 -14.86
CA VAL A 407 2.83 -4.13 -16.09
C VAL A 407 2.02 -2.99 -16.72
N GLY A 408 0.69 -3.15 -16.74
CA GLY A 408 -0.23 -2.08 -17.12
C GLY A 408 -0.05 -0.79 -16.31
N LEU A 409 0.21 -0.90 -15.00
CA LEU A 409 0.51 0.27 -14.16
C LEU A 409 1.82 0.97 -14.54
N ALA A 410 2.82 0.23 -14.97
CA ALA A 410 4.07 0.80 -15.50
C ALA A 410 3.82 1.54 -16.82
N ALA A 411 2.99 0.99 -17.71
CA ALA A 411 2.57 1.65 -18.94
C ALA A 411 1.77 2.94 -18.68
N VAL A 412 0.81 2.91 -17.75
CA VAL A 412 0.08 4.11 -17.31
C VAL A 412 1.05 5.17 -16.78
N SER A 413 2.03 4.76 -15.95
CA SER A 413 3.04 5.68 -15.42
C SER A 413 3.88 6.33 -16.52
N LEU A 414 4.26 5.58 -17.55
CA LEU A 414 4.94 6.12 -18.74
C LEU A 414 4.08 7.15 -19.46
N ILE A 415 2.84 6.80 -19.83
CA ILE A 415 1.93 7.71 -20.55
C ILE A 415 1.70 8.99 -19.74
N MET A 416 1.42 8.86 -18.45
CA MET A 416 1.15 10.01 -17.58
C MET A 416 2.39 10.90 -17.40
N ASN A 417 3.60 10.34 -17.32
CA ASN A 417 4.82 11.14 -17.24
C ASN A 417 5.14 11.84 -18.57
N ILE A 418 4.81 11.25 -19.72
CA ILE A 418 4.89 11.92 -21.03
C ILE A 418 3.94 13.12 -21.07
N ILE A 419 2.67 12.92 -20.68
CA ILE A 419 1.67 14.00 -20.61
C ILE A 419 2.13 15.10 -19.65
N GLN A 420 2.65 14.73 -18.47
CA GLN A 420 3.16 15.69 -17.49
C GLN A 420 4.29 16.54 -18.05
N ALA A 421 5.28 15.92 -18.71
CA ALA A 421 6.42 16.61 -19.28
C ALA A 421 5.97 17.57 -20.39
N ALA A 422 5.09 17.12 -21.28
CA ALA A 422 4.55 17.93 -22.37
C ALA A 422 3.71 19.10 -21.84
N TRP A 423 2.83 18.86 -20.87
CA TRP A 423 1.97 19.89 -20.29
C TRP A 423 2.81 20.96 -19.58
N LEU A 424 3.74 20.56 -18.71
CA LEU A 424 4.62 21.51 -18.03
C LEU A 424 5.48 22.30 -19.01
N TRP A 425 6.01 21.66 -20.06
CA TRP A 425 6.76 22.35 -21.10
C TRP A 425 5.94 23.42 -21.82
N ILE A 426 4.69 23.11 -22.20
CA ILE A 426 3.79 24.04 -22.87
C ILE A 426 3.49 25.24 -21.96
N VAL A 427 3.16 25.00 -20.68
CA VAL A 427 2.87 26.06 -19.71
C VAL A 427 4.13 26.89 -19.45
N LEU A 428 5.29 26.26 -19.34
CA LEU A 428 6.57 26.93 -19.09
C LEU A 428 6.89 27.92 -20.22
N ARG A 429 6.77 27.47 -21.47
CA ARG A 429 7.03 28.29 -22.67
C ARG A 429 6.06 29.46 -22.82
N ARG A 430 4.84 29.34 -22.30
CA ARG A 430 3.82 30.41 -22.34
C ARG A 430 3.95 31.41 -21.19
N THR A 431 4.52 30.99 -20.07
CA THR A 431 4.49 31.76 -18.81
C THR A 431 5.84 32.40 -18.47
N ILE A 432 6.94 31.80 -18.91
CA ILE A 432 8.30 32.25 -18.61
C ILE A 432 9.08 32.38 -19.93
N PRO A 433 9.67 33.56 -20.23
CA PRO A 433 10.45 33.77 -21.44
C PRO A 433 11.81 33.07 -21.31
N ILE A 434 11.88 31.80 -21.73
CA ILE A 434 13.08 30.97 -21.64
C ILE A 434 13.59 30.62 -23.03
N HIS A 435 14.88 30.90 -23.27
CA HIS A 435 15.59 30.50 -24.47
C HIS A 435 16.64 29.45 -24.12
N LEU A 436 16.46 28.23 -24.64
CA LEU A 436 17.44 27.16 -24.43
C LEU A 436 18.74 27.50 -25.15
N THR A 437 19.86 27.41 -24.43
CA THR A 437 21.20 27.61 -24.99
C THR A 437 21.84 26.28 -25.39
N ARG A 438 23.09 26.32 -25.88
CA ARG A 438 23.90 25.11 -26.04
C ARG A 438 24.36 24.58 -24.67
N PRO A 439 24.51 23.25 -24.52
CA PRO A 439 25.09 22.67 -23.30
C PRO A 439 26.55 23.12 -23.11
N ASP A 440 26.90 23.43 -21.86
CA ASP A 440 28.21 23.87 -21.40
C ASP A 440 28.76 22.82 -20.41
N TRP A 441 29.77 22.09 -20.84
CA TRP A 441 30.37 21.00 -20.05
C TRP A 441 30.99 21.48 -18.74
N LEU A 442 31.60 22.68 -18.71
CA LEU A 442 32.23 23.20 -17.50
C LEU A 442 31.17 23.48 -16.42
N LEU A 443 30.02 24.02 -16.84
CA LEU A 443 28.88 24.23 -15.95
C LEU A 443 28.28 22.89 -15.49
N GLN A 444 28.12 21.90 -16.37
CA GLN A 444 27.62 20.58 -15.98
C GLN A 444 28.52 19.90 -14.94
N ARG A 445 29.84 19.97 -15.12
CA ARG A 445 30.80 19.42 -14.17
C ARG A 445 30.71 20.12 -12.82
N SER A 446 30.63 21.45 -12.80
CA SER A 446 30.53 22.20 -11.54
C SER A 446 29.20 21.92 -10.81
N MET A 447 28.10 21.79 -11.54
CA MET A 447 26.79 21.42 -11.00
C MET A 447 26.80 20.00 -10.42
N ALA A 448 27.39 19.04 -11.12
CA ALA A 448 27.52 17.66 -10.63
C ALA A 448 28.32 17.60 -9.32
N ILE A 449 29.44 18.32 -9.22
CA ILE A 449 30.27 18.36 -8.00
C ILE A 449 29.48 18.98 -6.83
N GLN A 450 28.74 20.06 -7.07
CA GLN A 450 27.92 20.72 -6.04
C GLN A 450 26.73 19.86 -5.59
N ALA A 451 26.11 19.13 -6.52
CA ALA A 451 24.93 18.31 -6.25
C ALA A 451 25.27 16.93 -5.68
N TYR A 452 26.50 16.44 -5.85
CA TYR A 452 26.93 15.11 -5.41
C TYR A 452 26.67 14.84 -3.92
N PRO A 453 26.98 15.73 -2.95
CA PRO A 453 26.68 15.47 -1.54
C PRO A 453 25.19 15.34 -1.26
N LEU A 454 24.36 16.14 -1.95
CA LEU A 454 22.91 16.09 -1.82
C LEU A 454 22.35 14.77 -2.38
N MET A 455 22.85 14.36 -3.55
CA MET A 455 22.53 13.07 -4.16
C MET A 455 22.90 11.92 -3.23
N LEU A 456 24.11 11.92 -2.67
CA LEU A 456 24.60 10.84 -1.82
C LEU A 456 23.72 10.67 -0.57
N ASN A 457 23.33 11.78 0.07
CA ASN A 457 22.44 11.74 1.21
C ASN A 457 21.04 11.19 0.85
N HIS A 458 20.47 11.63 -0.29
CA HIS A 458 19.18 11.10 -0.75
C HIS A 458 19.27 9.63 -1.13
N LEU A 459 20.39 9.21 -1.74
CA LEU A 459 20.62 7.83 -2.14
C LEU A 459 20.71 6.91 -0.92
N LEU A 460 21.52 7.28 0.07
CA LEU A 460 21.66 6.52 1.30
C LEU A 460 20.34 6.42 2.06
N ALA A 461 19.58 7.52 2.16
CA ALA A 461 18.26 7.51 2.77
C ALA A 461 17.27 6.62 1.99
N SER A 462 17.27 6.69 0.66
CA SER A 462 16.38 5.87 -0.18
C SER A 462 16.70 4.37 -0.07
N ILE A 463 17.99 4.02 -0.10
CA ILE A 463 18.46 2.64 0.10
C ILE A 463 18.02 2.16 1.50
N PHE A 464 18.28 2.94 2.55
CA PHE A 464 17.92 2.57 3.92
C PHE A 464 16.44 2.16 4.05
N TRP A 465 15.53 2.90 3.41
CA TRP A 465 14.09 2.64 3.49
C TRP A 465 13.57 1.54 2.57
N ARG A 466 14.33 1.13 1.54
CA ARG A 466 13.81 0.23 0.48
C ARG A 466 14.65 -1.02 0.22
N ILE A 467 15.86 -1.09 0.76
CA ILE A 467 16.78 -2.21 0.54
C ILE A 467 16.21 -3.55 1.02
N ASP A 468 15.35 -3.53 2.05
CA ASP A 468 14.64 -4.72 2.55
C ASP A 468 13.92 -5.45 1.41
N MET A 469 13.22 -4.72 0.51
CA MET A 469 12.48 -5.32 -0.60
C MET A 469 13.39 -5.98 -1.64
N TRP A 470 14.61 -5.48 -1.80
CA TRP A 470 15.59 -6.01 -2.74
C TRP A 470 16.14 -7.35 -2.25
N ILE A 471 16.38 -7.45 -0.94
CA ILE A 471 16.91 -8.66 -0.30
C ILE A 471 15.79 -9.68 -0.10
N LEU A 472 14.57 -9.24 0.19
CA LEU A 472 13.42 -10.12 0.43
C LEU A 472 12.95 -10.85 -0.83
N ARG A 473 12.95 -10.20 -2.01
CA ARG A 473 12.49 -10.81 -3.27
C ARG A 473 13.21 -12.12 -3.66
N PRO A 474 14.55 -12.21 -3.64
CA PRO A 474 15.26 -13.43 -3.99
C PRO A 474 15.26 -14.47 -2.87
N LEU A 475 15.09 -14.06 -1.61
CA LEU A 475 15.15 -14.98 -0.45
C LEU A 475 13.80 -15.57 -0.04
N ALA A 476 12.70 -14.84 -0.24
CA ALA A 476 11.36 -15.23 0.23
C ALA A 476 10.25 -15.08 -0.85
N GLY A 477 10.62 -14.75 -2.10
CA GLY A 477 9.68 -14.68 -3.21
C GLY A 477 8.85 -13.39 -3.27
N SER A 478 8.01 -13.26 -4.31
CA SER A 478 7.19 -12.07 -4.53
C SER A 478 6.07 -11.94 -3.50
N ALA A 479 5.40 -13.03 -3.11
CA ALA A 479 4.31 -12.98 -2.14
C ALA A 479 4.76 -12.38 -0.79
N ALA A 480 5.93 -12.79 -0.26
CA ALA A 480 6.48 -12.23 0.98
C ALA A 480 6.76 -10.72 0.87
N VAL A 481 7.28 -10.26 -0.28
CA VAL A 481 7.45 -8.82 -0.56
C VAL A 481 6.10 -8.10 -0.56
N GLY A 482 5.07 -8.71 -1.15
CA GLY A 482 3.71 -8.19 -1.14
C GLY A 482 3.19 -8.03 0.29
N LEU A 483 3.28 -9.09 1.09
CA LEU A 483 2.83 -9.12 2.48
C LEU A 483 3.52 -8.03 3.32
N TYR A 484 4.83 -7.89 3.16
CA TYR A 484 5.65 -6.86 3.81
C TYR A 484 5.27 -5.43 3.36
N SER A 485 5.10 -5.24 2.05
CA SER A 485 4.86 -3.91 1.46
C SER A 485 3.54 -3.27 1.91
N VAL A 486 2.52 -4.07 2.24
CA VAL A 486 1.24 -3.53 2.75
C VAL A 486 1.43 -2.84 4.09
N GLY A 487 2.21 -3.45 4.98
CA GLY A 487 2.54 -2.85 6.28
C GLY A 487 3.29 -1.52 6.12
N LEU A 488 4.27 -1.48 5.20
CA LEU A 488 5.03 -0.26 4.91
C LEU A 488 4.17 0.92 4.43
N LYS A 489 3.05 0.68 3.73
CA LYS A 489 2.14 1.76 3.30
C LYS A 489 1.54 2.53 4.48
N TYR A 490 1.27 1.85 5.59
CA TYR A 490 0.81 2.52 6.81
C TYR A 490 1.91 3.38 7.41
N LEU A 491 3.15 2.89 7.43
CA LEU A 491 4.31 3.67 7.90
C LEU A 491 4.53 4.91 7.03
N ASP A 492 4.48 4.75 5.70
CA ASP A 492 4.56 5.87 4.74
C ASP A 492 3.47 6.91 4.99
N GLY A 493 2.25 6.46 5.29
CA GLY A 493 1.13 7.33 5.64
C GLY A 493 1.37 8.10 6.94
N LEU A 494 1.84 7.43 7.99
CA LEU A 494 2.06 8.02 9.32
C LEU A 494 3.26 8.97 9.37
N ASN A 495 4.27 8.75 8.52
CA ASN A 495 5.46 9.61 8.42
C ASN A 495 5.15 11.04 7.94
N ILE A 496 3.92 11.35 7.54
CA ILE A 496 3.49 12.73 7.28
C ILE A 496 3.49 13.59 8.55
N ILE A 497 3.20 12.98 9.72
CA ILE A 497 3.13 13.68 11.01
C ILE A 497 4.47 14.34 11.35
N PRO A 498 5.60 13.60 11.43
CA PRO A 498 6.89 14.22 11.72
C PRO A 498 7.35 15.13 10.58
N SER A 499 6.99 14.84 9.32
CA SER A 499 7.36 15.70 8.18
C SER A 499 6.73 17.10 8.29
N VAL A 500 5.42 17.19 8.53
CA VAL A 500 4.73 18.48 8.73
C VAL A 500 5.25 19.20 9.97
N PHE A 501 5.47 18.44 11.06
CA PHE A 501 5.99 19.00 12.30
C PHE A 501 7.41 19.57 12.14
N THR A 502 8.30 18.82 11.50
CA THR A 502 9.69 19.23 11.26
C THR A 502 9.78 20.39 10.29
N MET A 503 8.94 20.44 9.25
CA MET A 503 8.85 21.58 8.34
C MET A 503 8.50 22.88 9.07
N ALA A 504 7.59 22.83 10.05
CA ALA A 504 7.20 23.99 10.84
C ALA A 504 8.30 24.42 11.83
N ILE A 505 9.00 23.45 12.45
CA ILE A 505 9.99 23.75 13.49
C ILE A 505 11.40 24.01 12.94
N PHE A 506 11.73 23.54 11.74
CA PHE A 506 13.08 23.61 11.18
C PHE A 506 13.62 25.05 11.04
N PRO A 507 12.85 26.05 10.55
CA PRO A 507 13.32 27.45 10.52
C PRO A 507 13.64 27.98 11.91
N LEU A 508 12.83 27.61 12.91
CA LEU A 508 13.03 27.98 14.30
C LEU A 508 14.34 27.38 14.84
N MET A 509 14.57 26.09 14.61
CA MET A 509 15.80 25.40 14.99
C MET A 509 17.03 25.99 14.32
N SER A 510 16.94 26.33 13.03
CA SER A 510 18.04 26.93 12.27
C SER A 510 18.42 28.31 12.78
N ARG A 511 17.45 29.09 13.24
CA ARG A 511 17.69 30.39 13.89
C ARG A 511 18.31 30.22 15.28
N TYR A 512 17.72 29.36 16.13
CA TYR A 512 18.25 29.11 17.47
C TYR A 512 19.64 28.48 17.46
N ALA A 513 19.98 27.66 16.46
CA ALA A 513 21.33 27.12 16.28
C ALA A 513 22.40 28.20 16.07
N ARG A 514 22.02 29.42 15.63
CA ARG A 514 22.94 30.57 15.52
C ARG A 514 22.87 31.48 16.73
N ASP A 515 21.65 31.75 17.21
CA ASP A 515 21.40 32.87 18.12
C ASP A 515 21.34 32.45 19.60
N SER A 516 20.93 31.22 19.92
CA SER A 516 20.73 30.76 21.30
C SER A 516 20.73 29.24 21.42
N HIS A 517 21.86 28.69 21.88
CA HIS A 517 22.04 27.25 22.06
C HIS A 517 21.01 26.63 23.04
N ASP A 518 20.71 27.31 24.14
CA ASP A 518 19.73 26.82 25.11
C ASP A 518 18.30 26.78 24.54
N SER A 519 17.96 27.74 23.68
CA SER A 519 16.66 27.75 22.99
C SER A 519 16.55 26.61 21.99
N LEU A 520 17.65 26.25 21.31
CA LEU A 520 17.71 25.07 20.44
C LEU A 520 17.46 23.79 21.25
N ILE A 521 18.13 23.63 22.40
CA ILE A 521 17.98 22.46 23.27
C ILE A 521 16.53 22.34 23.77
N ARG A 522 15.95 23.43 24.29
CA ARG A 522 14.56 23.46 24.75
C ARG A 522 13.58 23.08 23.64
N ALA A 523 13.74 23.70 22.47
CA ALA A 523 12.88 23.41 21.32
C ALA A 523 13.02 21.95 20.86
N TYR A 524 14.23 21.39 20.92
CA TYR A 524 14.48 19.98 20.58
C TYR A 524 13.89 19.00 21.59
N HIS A 525 14.03 19.26 22.89
CA HIS A 525 13.38 18.48 23.94
C HIS A 525 11.86 18.49 23.78
N LEU A 526 11.28 19.67 23.56
CA LEU A 526 9.84 19.82 23.32
C LEU A 526 9.39 19.03 22.09
N ALA A 527 10.15 19.10 20.99
CA ALA A 527 9.87 18.36 19.77
C ALA A 527 9.83 16.84 19.98
N ILE A 528 10.88 16.28 20.60
CA ILE A 528 10.92 14.85 20.95
C ILE A 528 9.71 14.48 21.82
N ARG A 529 9.44 15.28 22.85
CA ARG A 529 8.38 15.01 23.81
C ARG A 529 7.00 14.96 23.15
N LEU A 530 6.69 15.93 22.29
CA LEU A 530 5.42 16.00 21.57
C LEU A 530 5.28 14.85 20.57
N LEU A 531 6.33 14.56 19.80
CA LEU A 531 6.28 13.49 18.81
C LEU A 531 6.15 12.11 19.46
N VAL A 532 6.89 11.81 20.52
CA VAL A 532 6.77 10.52 21.22
C VAL A 532 5.41 10.39 21.91
N MET A 533 4.86 11.50 22.45
CA MET A 533 3.51 11.54 23.02
C MET A 533 2.42 11.18 21.99
N ILE A 534 2.67 11.41 20.70
CA ILE A 534 1.76 11.04 19.60
C ILE A 534 2.10 9.65 19.02
N ALA A 535 3.39 9.32 18.90
CA ALA A 535 3.84 8.11 18.23
C ALA A 535 3.55 6.83 19.02
N LEU A 536 3.72 6.84 20.35
CA LEU A 536 3.44 5.69 21.20
C LEU A 536 1.98 5.21 21.15
N PRO A 537 0.95 6.08 21.33
CA PRO A 537 -0.44 5.64 21.24
C PRO A 537 -0.78 5.17 19.82
N ILE A 538 -0.21 5.76 18.78
CA ILE A 538 -0.36 5.27 17.40
C ILE A 538 0.18 3.83 17.28
N ALA A 539 1.37 3.55 17.81
CA ALA A 539 1.96 2.21 17.76
C ALA A 539 1.08 1.16 18.47
N VAL A 540 0.54 1.49 19.64
CA VAL A 540 -0.36 0.61 20.39
C VAL A 540 -1.69 0.42 19.65
N LEU A 541 -2.33 1.49 19.17
CA LEU A 541 -3.62 1.39 18.47
C LEU A 541 -3.53 0.61 17.17
N VAL A 542 -2.48 0.84 16.38
CA VAL A 542 -2.27 0.11 15.12
C VAL A 542 -1.93 -1.35 15.39
N THR A 543 -1.22 -1.67 16.48
CA THR A 543 -1.01 -3.05 16.91
C THR A 543 -2.35 -3.76 17.15
N LEU A 544 -3.28 -3.11 17.86
CA LEU A 544 -4.61 -3.67 18.15
C LEU A 544 -5.49 -3.77 16.90
N LEU A 545 -5.42 -2.77 16.03
CA LEU A 545 -6.25 -2.66 14.83
C LEU A 545 -5.57 -3.27 13.60
N SER A 546 -4.43 -3.94 13.72
CA SER A 546 -3.61 -4.39 12.59
C SER A 546 -4.41 -5.29 11.63
N THR A 547 -5.17 -6.25 12.17
CA THR A 547 -6.05 -7.13 11.40
C THR A 547 -7.14 -6.35 10.66
N LEU A 548 -7.81 -5.40 11.34
CA LEU A 548 -8.85 -4.56 10.74
C LEU A 548 -8.28 -3.66 9.65
N LEU A 549 -7.15 -2.99 9.91
CA LEU A 549 -6.46 -2.10 9.00
C LEU A 549 -6.06 -2.84 7.73
N ILE A 550 -5.35 -3.97 7.85
CA ILE A 550 -4.96 -4.78 6.70
C ILE A 550 -6.18 -5.32 5.94
N ARG A 551 -7.24 -5.75 6.64
CA ARG A 551 -8.50 -6.17 5.99
C ARG A 551 -9.13 -5.05 5.17
N ILE A 552 -9.14 -3.83 5.70
CA ILE A 552 -9.67 -2.65 5.00
C ILE A 552 -8.82 -2.35 3.76
N LEU A 553 -7.50 -2.36 3.90
CA LEU A 553 -6.60 -1.95 2.83
C LEU A 553 -6.39 -3.05 1.77
N GLY A 554 -5.88 -4.22 2.16
CA GLY A 554 -5.55 -5.31 1.25
C GLY A 554 -6.65 -6.34 1.07
N GLY A 555 -7.55 -6.49 2.04
CA GLY A 555 -8.54 -7.57 2.07
C GLY A 555 -8.04 -8.80 2.82
N SER A 556 -8.83 -9.88 2.79
CA SER A 556 -8.56 -11.10 3.55
C SER A 556 -7.37 -11.89 3.01
N ALA A 557 -7.04 -11.75 1.71
CA ALA A 557 -5.89 -12.40 1.07
C ALA A 557 -4.51 -12.01 1.65
N PHE A 558 -4.43 -10.94 2.45
CA PHE A 558 -3.21 -10.48 3.12
C PHE A 558 -3.17 -10.85 4.61
N LEU A 559 -4.23 -11.46 5.15
CA LEU A 559 -4.32 -11.86 6.55
C LEU A 559 -4.02 -13.36 6.71
N PRO A 560 -3.32 -13.78 7.77
CA PRO A 560 -2.88 -12.96 8.92
C PRO A 560 -1.53 -12.28 8.74
N ASP A 561 -0.73 -12.68 7.75
CA ASP A 561 0.70 -12.38 7.67
C ASP A 561 1.03 -10.88 7.60
N SER A 562 0.32 -10.10 6.78
CA SER A 562 0.54 -8.65 6.72
C SER A 562 0.14 -7.94 8.00
N ALA A 563 -0.80 -8.48 8.79
CA ALA A 563 -1.17 -7.92 10.09
C ALA A 563 -0.08 -8.18 11.13
N ILE A 564 0.56 -9.35 11.09
CA ILE A 564 1.74 -9.66 11.90
C ILE A 564 2.89 -8.71 11.51
N ALA A 565 3.16 -8.56 10.21
CA ALA A 565 4.18 -7.64 9.71
C ALA A 565 3.93 -6.19 10.17
N LEU A 566 2.69 -5.70 10.05
CA LEU A 566 2.30 -4.35 10.50
C LEU A 566 2.46 -4.17 12.02
N THR A 567 2.10 -5.20 12.80
CA THR A 567 2.24 -5.20 14.27
C THR A 567 3.70 -5.04 14.70
N ILE A 568 4.65 -5.63 13.95
CA ILE A 568 6.08 -5.47 14.21
C ILE A 568 6.56 -4.10 13.70
N LEU A 569 6.27 -3.79 12.42
CA LEU A 569 6.73 -2.58 11.73
C LEU A 569 6.32 -1.30 12.45
N ILE A 570 5.14 -1.24 13.07
CA ILE A 570 4.66 0.00 13.66
C ILE A 570 5.52 0.48 14.83
N TRP A 571 6.24 -0.41 15.51
CA TRP A 571 7.17 -0.04 16.58
C TRP A 571 8.43 0.70 16.09
N SER A 572 8.64 0.76 14.76
CA SER A 572 9.63 1.66 14.16
C SER A 572 9.20 3.14 14.26
N ILE A 573 7.89 3.45 14.31
CA ILE A 573 7.36 4.83 14.28
C ILE A 573 7.83 5.70 15.46
N PRO A 574 7.74 5.27 16.73
CA PRO A 574 8.25 6.07 17.85
C PRO A 574 9.73 6.44 17.73
N ILE A 575 10.54 5.52 17.20
CA ILE A 575 11.98 5.72 17.02
C ILE A 575 12.24 6.60 15.79
N GLY A 576 11.57 6.32 14.69
CA GLY A 576 11.66 7.07 13.44
C GLY A 576 11.25 8.53 13.59
N PHE A 577 10.24 8.84 14.42
CA PHE A 577 9.85 10.22 14.69
C PHE A 577 10.93 11.00 15.45
N VAL A 578 11.60 10.35 16.40
CA VAL A 578 12.75 10.92 17.10
C VAL A 578 13.91 11.11 16.13
N ASN A 579 14.23 10.11 15.31
CA ASN A 579 15.27 10.19 14.28
C ASN A 579 15.00 11.31 13.28
N SER A 580 13.74 11.51 12.88
CA SER A 580 13.31 12.57 11.97
C SER A 580 13.66 13.96 12.49
N VAL A 581 13.25 14.31 13.71
CA VAL A 581 13.61 15.62 14.30
C VAL A 581 15.12 15.72 14.52
N THR A 582 15.75 14.65 14.98
CA THR A 582 17.20 14.63 15.24
C THR A 582 18.00 14.95 13.97
N GLN A 583 17.61 14.36 12.84
CA GLN A 583 18.20 14.64 11.54
C GLN A 583 18.15 16.14 11.20
N TYR A 584 17.00 16.79 11.38
CA TYR A 584 16.85 18.23 11.10
C TYR A 584 17.65 19.12 12.06
N VAL A 585 17.77 18.73 13.33
CA VAL A 585 18.64 19.44 14.29
C VAL A 585 20.10 19.34 13.88
N LEU A 586 20.57 18.16 13.46
CA LEU A 586 21.94 17.98 12.97
C LEU A 586 22.21 18.78 11.69
N ILE A 587 21.21 18.91 10.81
CA ILE A 587 21.30 19.79 9.64
C ILE A 587 21.40 21.26 10.08
N ALA A 588 20.60 21.70 11.06
CA ALA A 588 20.62 23.07 11.57
C ALA A 588 21.98 23.46 12.19
N VAL A 589 22.67 22.51 12.85
CA VAL A 589 24.03 22.72 13.39
C VAL A 589 25.15 22.36 12.39
N ASN A 590 24.84 22.27 11.09
CA ASN A 590 25.79 22.00 10.00
C ASN A 590 26.55 20.66 10.08
N GLN A 591 26.01 19.64 10.76
CA GLN A 591 26.61 18.32 10.94
C GLN A 591 26.20 17.30 9.85
N GLN A 592 26.07 17.76 8.60
CA GLN A 592 25.63 16.91 7.46
C GLN A 592 26.58 15.74 7.20
N ARG A 593 27.89 15.90 7.39
CA ARG A 593 28.87 14.82 7.21
C ARG A 593 28.68 13.68 8.23
N PHE A 594 28.28 14.03 9.45
CA PHE A 594 27.96 13.03 10.47
C PHE A 594 26.70 12.26 10.06
N LEU A 595 25.68 12.98 9.58
CA LEU A 595 24.44 12.39 9.07
C LEU A 595 24.72 11.37 7.96
N THR A 596 25.57 11.70 6.98
CA THR A 596 25.98 10.78 5.91
C THR A 596 26.61 9.50 6.47
N ARG A 597 27.54 9.62 7.43
CA ARG A 597 28.20 8.46 8.06
C ARG A 597 27.22 7.59 8.84
N ALA A 598 26.27 8.20 9.55
CA ALA A 598 25.23 7.49 10.26
C ALA A 598 24.35 6.68 9.32
N PHE A 599 23.93 7.24 8.17
CA PHE A 599 23.19 6.49 7.16
C PHE A 599 24.00 5.35 6.55
N ILE A 600 25.31 5.52 6.31
CA ILE A 600 26.17 4.42 5.85
C ILE A 600 26.15 3.26 6.87
N ILE A 601 26.31 3.56 8.16
CA ILE A 601 26.24 2.55 9.23
C ILE A 601 24.85 1.87 9.24
N GLY A 602 23.77 2.66 9.15
CA GLY A 602 22.41 2.14 9.12
C GLY A 602 22.14 1.22 7.93
N VAL A 603 22.59 1.60 6.73
CA VAL A 603 22.46 0.76 5.52
C VAL A 603 23.25 -0.53 5.64
N LEU A 604 24.50 -0.47 6.13
CA LEU A 604 25.32 -1.67 6.33
C LEU A 604 24.71 -2.61 7.37
N PHE A 605 24.22 -2.05 8.48
CA PHE A 605 23.49 -2.81 9.50
C PHE A 605 22.25 -3.46 8.91
N ASN A 606 21.43 -2.69 8.19
CA ASN A 606 20.19 -3.19 7.59
C ASN A 606 20.46 -4.34 6.61
N ILE A 607 21.43 -4.19 5.69
CA ILE A 607 21.81 -5.25 4.75
C ILE A 607 22.27 -6.50 5.51
N GLY A 608 23.19 -6.35 6.47
CA GLY A 608 23.72 -7.47 7.26
C GLY A 608 22.63 -8.18 8.06
N ALA A 609 21.77 -7.43 8.74
CA ALA A 609 20.67 -7.97 9.54
C ALA A 609 19.63 -8.68 8.67
N ASN A 610 19.29 -8.12 7.50
CA ASN A 610 18.38 -8.75 6.55
C ASN A 610 18.93 -10.08 6.00
N LEU A 611 20.21 -10.15 5.66
CA LEU A 611 20.84 -11.39 5.19
C LEU A 611 20.86 -12.50 6.27
N VAL A 612 20.77 -12.15 7.56
CA VAL A 612 20.71 -13.12 8.66
C VAL A 612 19.28 -13.50 9.02
N LEU A 613 18.35 -12.53 9.08
CA LEU A 613 16.99 -12.75 9.59
C LEU A 613 16.00 -13.18 8.50
N ILE A 614 16.10 -12.68 7.27
CA ILE A 614 15.15 -13.03 6.19
C ILE A 614 15.17 -14.53 5.87
N PRO A 615 16.32 -15.22 5.74
CA PRO A 615 16.31 -16.66 5.45
C PRO A 615 15.58 -17.52 6.48
N ARG A 616 15.47 -17.05 7.73
CA ARG A 616 14.83 -17.79 8.83
C ARG A 616 13.37 -17.38 9.09
N TYR A 617 13.03 -16.11 8.84
CA TYR A 617 11.76 -15.52 9.26
C TYR A 617 11.00 -14.80 8.13
N GLY A 618 11.50 -14.84 6.88
CA GLY A 618 10.85 -14.26 5.71
C GLY A 618 10.45 -12.79 5.90
N TYR A 619 9.18 -12.48 5.65
CA TYR A 619 8.61 -11.13 5.78
C TYR A 619 8.65 -10.60 7.23
N ALA A 620 8.50 -11.48 8.24
CA ALA A 620 8.55 -11.09 9.64
C ALA A 620 9.98 -10.73 10.06
N GLY A 621 10.97 -11.43 9.50
CA GLY A 621 12.39 -11.09 9.63
C GLY A 621 12.68 -9.68 9.11
N ALA A 622 12.22 -9.36 7.90
CA ALA A 622 12.34 -8.01 7.33
C ALA A 622 11.70 -6.95 8.23
N ALA A 623 10.49 -7.19 8.75
CA ALA A 623 9.81 -6.26 9.66
C ALA A 623 10.60 -5.99 10.95
N VAL A 624 11.21 -7.01 11.56
CA VAL A 624 12.08 -6.84 12.73
C VAL A 624 13.33 -6.04 12.37
N VAL A 625 13.95 -6.33 11.23
CA VAL A 625 15.15 -5.60 10.76
C VAL A 625 14.84 -4.11 10.56
N THR A 626 13.66 -3.74 10.07
CA THR A 626 13.27 -2.32 9.95
C THR A 626 13.27 -1.61 11.30
N VAL A 627 12.70 -2.23 12.34
CA VAL A 627 12.70 -1.66 13.71
C VAL A 627 14.12 -1.55 14.26
N LEU A 628 14.93 -2.61 14.09
CA LEU A 628 16.33 -2.59 14.50
C LEU A 628 17.16 -1.56 13.71
N SER A 629 16.80 -1.30 12.45
CA SER A 629 17.48 -0.33 11.61
C SER A 629 17.25 1.09 12.13
N GLU A 630 16.05 1.42 12.60
CA GLU A 630 15.78 2.70 13.27
C GLU A 630 16.59 2.86 14.56
N VAL A 631 16.73 1.78 15.34
CA VAL A 631 17.62 1.77 16.53
C VAL A 631 19.08 1.98 16.11
N SER A 632 19.50 1.37 15.01
CA SER A 632 20.87 1.50 14.50
C SER A 632 21.20 2.93 14.04
N LEU A 633 20.21 3.70 13.58
CA LEU A 633 20.35 5.15 13.31
C LEU A 633 20.31 6.00 14.57
N LEU A 634 19.46 5.64 15.54
CA LEU A 634 19.31 6.39 16.79
C LEU A 634 20.65 6.50 17.55
N ILE A 635 21.48 5.45 17.53
CA ILE A 635 22.75 5.42 18.25
C ILE A 635 23.76 6.46 17.70
N PRO A 636 24.15 6.46 16.41
CA PRO A 636 24.97 7.52 15.83
C PRO A 636 24.35 8.91 16.02
N PHE A 637 23.04 9.06 15.81
CA PHE A 637 22.36 10.35 15.97
C PHE A 637 22.49 10.88 17.40
N TYR A 638 22.28 10.03 18.40
CA TYR A 638 22.49 10.40 19.80
C TYR A 638 23.94 10.78 20.10
N ILE A 639 24.92 10.06 19.56
CA ILE A 639 26.35 10.41 19.70
C ILE A 639 26.62 11.80 19.09
N ALA A 640 26.05 12.09 17.91
CA ALA A 640 26.19 13.38 17.24
C ALA A 640 25.61 14.53 18.06
N VAL A 641 24.39 14.35 18.55
CA VAL A 641 23.66 15.31 19.38
C VAL A 641 24.39 15.54 20.70
N ARG A 642 24.85 14.47 21.36
CA ARG A 642 25.62 14.57 22.61
C ARG A 642 26.91 15.37 22.44
N ARG A 643 27.52 15.30 21.26
CA ARG A 643 28.79 15.96 20.96
C ARG A 643 28.63 17.42 20.52
N HIS A 644 27.56 17.74 19.77
CA HIS A 644 27.41 19.05 19.12
C HIS A 644 26.22 19.88 19.62
N VAL A 645 25.30 19.28 20.38
CA VAL A 645 24.08 19.93 20.87
C VAL A 645 24.02 19.82 22.39
N ALA A 646 23.53 18.71 22.93
CA ALA A 646 23.39 18.49 24.38
C ALA A 646 23.25 17.01 24.73
N ARG A 647 23.47 16.68 26.00
CA ARG A 647 23.09 15.38 26.55
C ARG A 647 21.58 15.35 26.74
N LEU A 648 20.93 14.38 26.11
CA LEU A 648 19.48 14.17 26.27
C LEU A 648 19.18 13.35 27.54
N PRO A 649 18.40 13.88 28.48
CA PRO A 649 17.94 13.11 29.65
C PRO A 649 16.75 12.23 29.24
N TRP A 650 17.01 11.14 28.50
CA TRP A 650 15.96 10.28 27.91
C TRP A 650 14.90 9.83 28.93
N VAL A 651 15.32 9.44 30.13
CA VAL A 651 14.41 8.99 31.19
C VAL A 651 13.49 10.11 31.62
N GLU A 652 14.02 11.27 32.00
CA GLU A 652 13.23 12.44 32.43
C GLU A 652 12.30 12.94 31.32
N LEU A 653 12.76 12.84 30.08
CA LEU A 653 12.03 13.32 28.91
C LEU A 653 10.82 12.44 28.56
N LEU A 654 10.95 11.12 28.69
CA LEU A 654 10.01 10.14 28.12
C LEU A 654 9.28 9.25 29.14
N TRP A 655 9.66 9.23 30.42
CA TRP A 655 9.07 8.29 31.38
C TRP A 655 7.54 8.44 31.51
N ARG A 656 7.00 9.67 31.46
CA ARG A 656 5.55 9.92 31.56
C ARG A 656 4.79 9.29 30.39
N GLN A 657 5.34 9.42 29.20
CA GLN A 657 4.78 8.90 27.96
C GLN A 657 4.90 7.37 27.92
N LEU A 658 6.02 6.82 28.37
CA LEU A 658 6.24 5.37 28.45
C LEU A 658 5.30 4.72 29.47
N VAL A 659 5.10 5.31 30.66
CA VAL A 659 4.16 4.80 31.66
C VAL A 659 2.71 4.89 31.15
N ALA A 660 2.33 6.01 30.52
CA ALA A 660 1.01 6.15 29.91
C ALA A 660 0.78 5.11 28.79
N ALA A 661 1.77 4.90 27.92
CA ALA A 661 1.71 3.91 26.85
C ALA A 661 1.69 2.47 27.37
N ALA A 662 2.41 2.18 28.45
CA ALA A 662 2.34 0.88 29.12
C ALA A 662 0.96 0.61 29.73
N GLY A 663 0.36 1.62 30.38
CA GLY A 663 -1.02 1.51 30.88
C GLY A 663 -2.05 1.33 29.77
N MET A 664 -1.87 2.03 28.64
CA MET A 664 -2.66 1.84 27.43
C MET A 664 -2.53 0.42 26.87
N GLY A 665 -1.30 -0.08 26.72
CA GLY A 665 -1.01 -1.43 26.23
C GLY A 665 -1.56 -2.53 27.15
N ALA A 666 -1.45 -2.36 28.47
CA ALA A 666 -2.03 -3.28 29.44
C ALA A 666 -3.56 -3.33 29.34
N THR A 667 -4.22 -2.18 29.28
CA THR A 667 -5.67 -2.08 29.11
C THR A 667 -6.12 -2.74 27.81
N ALA A 668 -5.38 -2.49 26.73
CA ALA A 668 -5.64 -3.06 25.43
C ALA A 668 -5.49 -4.60 25.41
N ALA A 669 -4.47 -5.14 26.07
CA ALA A 669 -4.25 -6.58 26.19
C ALA A 669 -5.33 -7.29 27.02
N LEU A 670 -5.84 -6.63 28.06
CA LEU A 670 -6.95 -7.13 28.89
C LEU A 670 -8.27 -7.17 28.12
N LEU A 671 -8.51 -6.18 27.25
CA LEU A 671 -9.75 -6.02 26.49
C LEU A 671 -9.68 -6.59 25.06
N ARG A 672 -8.68 -7.43 24.75
CA ARG A 672 -8.41 -7.93 23.39
C ARG A 672 -9.60 -8.60 22.70
N ASN A 673 -10.57 -9.12 23.46
CA ASN A 673 -11.76 -9.79 22.94
C ASN A 673 -12.86 -8.80 22.48
N THR A 674 -12.71 -7.51 22.76
CA THR A 674 -13.69 -6.46 22.44
C THR A 674 -12.99 -5.32 21.70
N GLU A 675 -12.79 -5.45 20.39
CA GLU A 675 -11.94 -4.53 19.59
C GLU A 675 -12.27 -3.05 19.81
N LEU A 676 -13.54 -2.65 19.64
CA LEU A 676 -13.94 -1.24 19.72
C LEU A 676 -13.85 -0.68 21.15
N VAL A 677 -14.23 -1.48 22.15
CA VAL A 677 -14.16 -1.11 23.57
C VAL A 677 -12.70 -0.99 24.02
N ALA A 678 -11.82 -1.89 23.56
CA ALA A 678 -10.40 -1.86 23.84
C ALA A 678 -9.76 -0.57 23.34
N VAL A 679 -10.08 -0.13 22.12
CA VAL A 679 -9.57 1.12 21.53
C VAL A 679 -9.99 2.33 22.36
N VAL A 680 -11.28 2.44 22.70
CA VAL A 680 -11.80 3.58 23.45
C VAL A 680 -11.21 3.63 24.86
N LEU A 681 -11.28 2.53 25.61
CA LEU A 681 -10.81 2.50 27.00
C LEU A 681 -9.29 2.64 27.09
N SER A 682 -8.51 2.00 26.22
CA SER A 682 -7.05 2.18 26.21
C SER A 682 -6.67 3.63 25.89
N SER A 683 -7.35 4.28 24.95
CA SER A 683 -7.11 5.70 24.62
C SER A 683 -7.46 6.63 25.80
N LEU A 684 -8.56 6.37 26.50
CA LEU A 684 -8.93 7.12 27.70
C LEU A 684 -7.91 6.93 28.82
N VAL A 685 -7.42 5.70 29.03
CA VAL A 685 -6.36 5.41 30.01
C VAL A 685 -5.07 6.14 29.65
N TYR A 686 -4.67 6.15 28.38
CA TYR A 686 -3.49 6.89 27.91
C TYR A 686 -3.58 8.38 28.25
N VAL A 687 -4.68 9.03 27.86
CA VAL A 687 -4.90 10.46 28.12
C VAL A 687 -5.01 10.74 29.62
N GLY A 688 -5.74 9.90 30.36
CA GLY A 688 -5.90 10.01 31.80
C GLY A 688 -4.57 9.90 32.55
N LEU A 689 -3.72 8.96 32.17
CA LEU A 689 -2.37 8.80 32.74
C LEU A 689 -1.47 9.98 32.37
N LEU A 690 -1.50 10.50 31.14
CA LEU A 690 -0.74 11.70 30.78
C LEU A 690 -1.15 12.91 31.63
N VAL A 691 -2.44 13.10 31.89
CA VAL A 691 -2.95 14.16 32.76
C VAL A 691 -2.51 13.94 34.20
N ALA A 692 -2.67 12.72 34.74
CA ALA A 692 -2.32 12.37 36.12
C ALA A 692 -0.82 12.50 36.40
N LEU A 693 0.03 12.09 35.45
CA LEU A 693 1.49 12.20 35.53
C LEU A 693 1.99 13.64 35.29
N GLY A 694 1.09 14.60 35.03
CA GLY A 694 1.43 16.00 34.83
C GLY A 694 2.18 16.26 33.52
N ALA A 695 2.00 15.44 32.49
CA ALA A 695 2.65 15.65 31.19
C ALA A 695 2.31 17.02 30.58
N PHE A 696 1.08 17.51 30.79
CA PHE A 696 0.62 18.83 30.34
C PHE A 696 0.92 19.98 31.32
N ARG A 697 1.49 19.71 32.50
CA ARG A 697 1.89 20.74 33.47
C ARG A 697 3.25 21.37 33.16
N ASP A 698 3.94 20.85 32.15
CA ASP A 698 5.21 21.40 31.71
C ASP A 698 4.99 22.79 31.06
N PRO A 699 5.73 23.84 31.50
CA PRO A 699 5.54 25.21 31.01
C PRO A 699 5.65 25.33 29.49
N ASP A 700 6.53 24.55 28.86
CA ASP A 700 6.73 24.61 27.41
C ASP A 700 5.58 23.96 26.65
N ILE A 701 4.97 22.90 27.20
CA ILE A 701 3.74 22.32 26.63
C ILE A 701 2.56 23.28 26.80
N GLN A 702 2.44 23.96 27.94
CA GLN A 702 1.38 24.94 28.15
C GLN A 702 1.48 26.12 27.18
N ARG A 703 2.69 26.60 26.87
CA ARG A 703 2.90 27.63 25.85
C ARG A 703 2.40 27.19 24.49
N VAL A 704 2.67 25.93 24.08
CA VAL A 704 2.16 25.39 22.82
C VAL A 704 0.64 25.28 22.83
N LEU A 705 0.04 24.74 23.90
CA LEU A 705 -1.41 24.58 24.03
C LEU A 705 -2.18 25.91 23.99
N ARG A 706 -1.56 27.01 24.43
CA ARG A 706 -2.12 28.37 24.34
C ARG A 706 -2.18 28.92 22.92
N ILE A 707 -1.29 28.47 22.04
CA ILE A 707 -1.24 28.89 20.63
C ILE A 707 -2.27 28.12 19.78
N VAL A 708 -2.71 26.95 20.26
CA VAL A 708 -3.74 26.15 19.55
C VAL A 708 -5.13 26.78 19.74
N PRO A 709 -5.80 27.22 18.64
CA PRO A 709 -6.99 28.07 18.71
C PRO A 709 -8.20 27.46 19.42
N PHE A 710 -8.27 26.14 19.55
CA PHE A 710 -9.36 25.42 20.22
C PHE A 710 -9.12 25.12 21.71
N ILE A 711 -7.87 25.22 22.20
CA ILE A 711 -7.50 24.82 23.58
C ILE A 711 -7.13 26.06 24.43
N GLY A 712 -6.56 27.10 23.81
CA GLY A 712 -6.06 28.28 24.51
C GLY A 712 -7.08 29.03 25.37
N GLN A 713 -8.39 28.90 25.09
CA GLN A 713 -9.45 29.57 25.86
C GLN A 713 -9.73 28.94 27.24
N ARG A 714 -9.23 27.73 27.53
CA ARG A 714 -9.55 26.99 28.76
C ARG A 714 -8.37 26.77 29.73
N VAL A 715 -7.17 27.24 29.39
CA VAL A 715 -5.98 27.07 30.24
C VAL A 715 -5.82 28.29 31.15
N PRO A 716 -5.87 28.16 32.50
CA PRO A 716 -5.65 29.28 33.41
C PRO A 716 -4.28 29.94 33.18
N ALA A 717 -4.19 31.26 33.38
CA ALA A 717 -2.92 31.96 33.40
C ALA A 717 -2.00 31.33 34.45
N ALA A 718 -0.72 31.14 34.10
CA ALA A 718 0.26 30.79 35.12
C ALA A 718 0.40 32.02 36.03
N PRO A 719 0.53 31.86 37.36
CA PRO A 719 0.84 32.99 38.21
C PRO A 719 2.12 33.63 37.69
N SER A 720 2.05 34.93 37.41
CA SER A 720 3.19 35.75 37.05
C SER A 720 4.28 35.54 38.09
N ASP A 721 5.46 35.10 37.66
CA ASP A 721 6.65 35.08 38.49
C ASP A 721 6.93 36.52 38.97
N PRO A 722 6.94 36.80 40.27
CA PRO A 722 7.22 38.14 40.78
C PRO A 722 8.69 38.56 40.60
N PHE A 723 9.56 37.65 40.14
CA PHE A 723 10.97 37.94 39.92
C PHE A 723 11.37 37.49 38.51
N GLY A 724 11.51 38.45 37.62
CA GLY A 724 12.08 38.21 36.29
C GLY A 724 13.58 37.95 36.36
N GLU A 725 14.03 37.12 35.42
CA GLU A 725 15.24 37.30 34.58
C GLU A 725 15.13 36.42 33.32
#